data_AF-A0A358ELY1-F1
#
_entry.id   AF-A0A358ELY1-F1
#
_cell.length_a   1.000
_cell.length_b   1.000
_cell.length_c   1.000
_cell.angle_alpha   90.00
_cell.angle_beta   90.00
_cell.angle_gamma   90.00
#
_symmetry.space_group_name_H-M   'P 1'
#
loop_
_entity.id
_entity.type
_entity.pdbx_description
1 polymer ?
#
loop_
_entity_poly.entity_id
_entity_poly.type
_entity_poly.pdbx_seq_one_letter_code
_entity_poly.pdbx_strand_id
1 'polypeptide(L)'
;MLRLTFFLIFAGFLSGASAQYSNWKYSGSMYIITTPEGANLPASALEKNFPLLIRLNQEYFDFNQAKPRGEDIRFSANGKPLAYQIERWDVAEGKADIWVRIPIIKGNDQQAVRMHWGNDKSSSESNGERVFHTAEGFAGVWHLGDTLHDATSNNLDGFNKPDKPTTNTTGIIGDAQEFGVNKLLVIRPPGTKPDRRVTCMPSGNADRTMSAWVHPTSFEGRNWAQASIGGWGEPERGQKPNMGLSYFTMTGRGQPRFHLYGFDPRCASPLPRNEWRHVALSVSQDMVRFYVDGVLNRTINNNGEQVTKLGPLRTPESTPVDLGDHGNGRGPFNGALDEVRFESVARSDNWLKLCFENQKPLQSLVGPLVQDGEAFSVSQSKLNLMEGAAIALSAKAGGARKVYWILLDSGKEQILAADRFNYTFYAGRVTQNKTVSLQFKALFASGVKTKTIPISIKENVPDPIYALNTPKKWNGRDKLEIFPSVTNLTEMKSKGADRLNYSWKVSGMATISEMDGGKLVLKRAQNSGPLKVELALDNGGAPISHSVQITVAEPKQDAWVKRIPSADEKPVNHQFYARDDSDHGTLYYKGTLAEPADSVFLKLYTGDKLLDTQRQKINVDNKYTISVSLKAGLIAYRTEFGIKRGAVETILEKANDLVCGDVFIIQGQSNAEAWTDERIVHPYRSPWLRSFGTPSTNKDRARDTVWGNALSFNGGKNHHHFQIGYWGVELGKLLIKQHKVPICIINGAQGGTRVDQHQRNESNPTDVTTIYGRLLWRLQQAKLTHGVRAVLWHQGENDQGESGATGTFGWVNYHDYFIRMTAAWKQDYPNINHYYIHQIWPGACGSRSIENDRLREQQRQLPKQFSNMSVMSTLGIRPGGGCHHPPEGYAAMARQLFPLINKYNYEVKPKTSVTAPNIQSVSYTSARRDEIKLVFDQKVKWDEAVAERFYFDDDSAKLTVAGGTGRTITLKLAEPSATKNLTYVRGGKWRQDDA
;
A
#
# COMPACT_ATOMS: atom_id res chain seq x y z
N MET A 1 87.90 17.02 43.17
CA MET A 1 88.80 17.14 41.99
C MET A 1 88.16 16.42 40.82
N LEU A 2 88.14 17.08 39.65
CA LEU A 2 87.94 16.66 38.25
C LEU A 2 87.04 15.44 37.94
N ARG A 3 85.88 15.57 37.27
CA ARG A 3 85.62 15.93 35.85
C ARG A 3 86.52 15.21 34.83
N LEU A 4 85.92 14.32 34.04
CA LEU A 4 86.22 14.24 32.61
C LEU A 4 84.93 13.93 31.83
N THR A 5 84.50 14.93 31.07
CA THR A 5 83.33 14.94 30.18
C THR A 5 83.83 14.59 28.78
N PHE A 6 83.30 13.55 28.15
CA PHE A 6 83.49 13.31 26.71
C PHE A 6 82.25 13.83 25.97
N PHE A 7 82.43 14.95 25.28
CA PHE A 7 81.47 15.49 24.31
C PHE A 7 81.54 14.65 23.04
N LEU A 8 80.47 13.94 22.69
CA LEU A 8 80.22 13.53 21.30
C LEU A 8 79.19 14.48 20.71
N ILE A 9 79.65 15.30 19.76
CA ILE A 9 78.83 16.15 18.91
C ILE A 9 78.14 15.24 17.90
N PHE A 10 76.84 14.96 18.08
CA PHE A 10 76.01 14.44 17.01
C PHE A 10 75.38 15.65 16.30
N ALA A 11 75.91 15.96 15.12
CA ALA A 11 75.35 16.94 14.21
C ALA A 11 73.90 16.54 13.89
N GLY A 12 72.97 17.44 14.20
CA GLY A 12 71.57 17.29 13.83
C GLY A 12 71.41 17.30 12.33
N PHE A 13 71.07 16.15 11.76
CA PHE A 13 70.32 16.10 10.51
C PHE A 13 68.83 16.21 10.86
N LEU A 14 68.30 17.42 10.77
CA LEU A 14 66.89 17.68 10.56
C LEU A 14 66.52 17.10 9.17
N SER A 15 66.22 15.80 9.09
CA SER A 15 65.55 15.25 7.92
C SER A 15 64.07 15.64 7.99
N GLY A 16 63.70 16.65 7.21
CA GLY A 16 62.32 17.14 7.12
C GLY A 16 61.33 16.04 6.78
N ALA A 17 60.19 16.05 7.49
CA ALA A 17 59.03 15.19 7.25
C ALA A 17 58.25 15.59 5.97
N SER A 18 58.95 15.76 4.83
CA SER A 18 58.38 16.30 3.58
C SER A 18 58.41 15.34 2.37
N ALA A 19 58.81 14.07 2.52
CA ALA A 19 59.10 13.23 1.35
C ALA A 19 58.10 12.10 1.02
N GLN A 20 56.99 11.91 1.76
CA GLN A 20 56.15 10.71 1.54
C GLN A 20 55.41 10.68 0.18
N TYR A 21 55.07 11.84 -0.39
CA TYR A 21 54.31 11.94 -1.66
C TYR A 21 55.03 12.78 -2.72
N SER A 22 56.36 12.92 -2.65
CA SER A 22 57.13 13.75 -3.60
C SER A 22 57.04 13.27 -5.06
N ASN A 23 56.68 12.01 -5.28
CA ASN A 23 56.53 11.41 -6.62
C ASN A 23 55.14 11.67 -7.26
N TRP A 24 54.20 12.28 -6.53
CA TRP A 24 52.89 12.66 -7.05
C TRP A 24 52.95 14.05 -7.67
N LYS A 25 52.58 14.16 -8.96
CA LYS A 25 52.67 15.41 -9.72
C LYS A 25 51.70 16.49 -9.23
N TYR A 26 50.57 16.07 -8.68
CA TYR A 26 49.49 16.96 -8.29
C TYR A 26 49.04 16.68 -6.86
N SER A 27 48.65 17.74 -6.15
CA SER A 27 47.99 17.63 -4.85
C SER A 27 47.04 18.79 -4.63
N GLY A 28 46.01 18.58 -3.83
CA GLY A 28 45.01 19.59 -3.51
C GLY A 28 44.32 19.28 -2.20
N SER A 29 43.70 20.28 -1.60
CA SER A 29 43.00 20.13 -0.32
C SER A 29 41.50 20.19 -0.53
N MET A 30 40.78 19.35 0.20
CA MET A 30 39.35 19.46 0.48
C MET A 30 39.18 19.73 1.98
N TYR A 31 38.02 20.23 2.38
CA TYR A 31 37.77 20.56 3.78
C TYR A 31 36.50 19.88 4.28
N ILE A 32 36.61 19.30 5.48
CA ILE A 32 35.48 18.85 6.29
C ILE A 32 34.97 20.06 7.04
N ILE A 33 33.71 20.45 6.80
CA ILE A 33 33.06 21.65 7.33
C ILE A 33 31.96 21.23 8.30
N THR A 34 32.25 21.37 9.60
CA THR A 34 31.28 21.10 10.67
C THR A 34 30.75 22.38 11.33
N THR A 35 31.10 23.55 10.79
CA THR A 35 30.55 24.87 11.15
C THR A 35 29.09 25.02 10.66
N PRO A 36 28.38 26.10 11.02
CA PRO A 36 27.01 26.36 10.52
C PRO A 36 26.86 26.42 9.00
N GLU A 37 27.94 26.64 8.25
CA GLU A 37 27.98 26.64 6.79
C GLU A 37 28.07 25.23 6.16
N GLY A 38 28.28 24.20 6.97
CA GLY A 38 28.32 22.79 6.55
C GLY A 38 27.39 21.92 7.38
N ALA A 39 27.90 20.83 7.94
CA ALA A 39 27.09 19.86 8.69
C ALA A 39 26.55 20.39 10.03
N ASN A 40 27.05 21.54 10.52
CA ASN A 40 26.63 22.22 11.74
C ASN A 40 26.58 21.29 12.97
N LEU A 41 27.75 20.86 13.44
CA LEU A 41 27.90 20.09 14.67
C LEU A 41 28.24 21.01 15.85
N PRO A 42 27.82 20.67 17.07
CA PRO A 42 28.21 21.43 18.26
C PRO A 42 29.72 21.37 18.47
N ALA A 43 30.34 22.42 19.00
CA ALA A 43 31.79 22.49 19.22
C ALA A 43 32.34 21.38 20.14
N SER A 44 31.49 20.75 20.97
CA SER A 44 31.84 19.61 21.81
C SER A 44 31.85 18.26 21.07
N ALA A 45 31.36 18.20 19.83
CA ALA A 45 31.35 16.96 19.06
C ALA A 45 32.78 16.52 18.70
N LEU A 46 33.06 15.24 18.90
CA LEU A 46 34.34 14.61 18.57
C LEU A 46 34.07 13.18 18.11
N GLU A 47 34.11 12.96 16.81
CA GLU A 47 33.89 11.63 16.20
C GLU A 47 35.23 11.05 15.76
N LYS A 48 35.43 9.75 16.00
CA LYS A 48 36.71 9.06 15.74
C LYS A 48 36.55 8.01 14.65
N ASN A 49 37.55 7.86 13.80
CA ASN A 49 37.61 6.82 12.77
C ASN A 49 36.37 6.82 11.84
N PHE A 50 35.85 7.99 11.50
CA PHE A 50 34.66 8.15 10.66
C PHE A 50 34.97 7.85 9.19
N PRO A 51 34.20 6.98 8.50
CA PRO A 51 34.32 6.77 7.06
C PRO A 51 33.65 7.93 6.30
N LEU A 52 34.46 8.89 5.86
CA LEU A 52 34.02 10.07 5.13
C LEU A 52 33.89 9.77 3.64
N LEU A 53 32.72 10.01 3.05
CA LEU A 53 32.51 10.02 1.62
C LEU A 53 33.06 11.30 1.01
N ILE A 54 33.98 11.16 0.07
CA ILE A 54 34.49 12.22 -0.81
C ILE A 54 33.95 11.97 -2.21
N ARG A 55 33.31 13.00 -2.77
CA ARG A 55 32.84 12.99 -4.16
C ARG A 55 33.73 13.88 -5.00
N LEU A 56 34.17 13.39 -6.15
CA LEU A 56 34.91 14.19 -7.14
C LEU A 56 34.00 14.53 -8.32
N ASN A 57 34.20 15.69 -8.92
CA ASN A 57 33.49 16.12 -10.10
C ASN A 57 34.41 16.83 -11.09
N GLN A 58 34.16 16.64 -12.39
CA GLN A 58 34.93 17.25 -13.47
C GLN A 58 35.01 18.79 -13.44
N GLU A 59 34.09 19.47 -12.73
CA GLU A 59 34.15 20.93 -12.56
C GLU A 59 35.38 21.41 -11.75
N TYR A 60 36.00 20.54 -10.95
CA TYR A 60 37.17 20.89 -10.12
C TYR A 60 38.25 19.81 -10.07
N PHE A 61 38.06 18.66 -10.72
CA PHE A 61 39.04 17.59 -10.81
C PHE A 61 39.17 17.08 -12.26
N ASP A 62 40.37 17.16 -12.82
CA ASP A 62 40.66 16.66 -14.16
C ASP A 62 40.99 15.16 -14.10
N PHE A 63 40.02 14.33 -14.51
CA PHE A 63 40.15 12.88 -14.49
C PHE A 63 41.28 12.35 -15.40
N ASN A 64 41.76 13.13 -16.38
CA ASN A 64 42.88 12.73 -17.24
C ASN A 64 44.24 12.80 -16.53
N GLN A 65 44.30 13.45 -15.36
CA GLN A 65 45.53 13.57 -14.57
C GLN A 65 45.76 12.37 -13.64
N ALA A 66 44.76 11.51 -13.46
CA ALA A 66 44.83 10.28 -12.69
C ALA A 66 44.71 9.06 -13.61
N LYS A 67 45.02 7.88 -13.08
CA LYS A 67 44.83 6.61 -13.82
C LYS A 67 43.33 6.31 -14.03
N PRO A 68 42.97 5.48 -15.03
CA PRO A 68 41.58 5.30 -15.46
C PRO A 68 40.60 4.81 -14.39
N ARG A 69 41.07 4.23 -13.27
CA ARG A 69 40.27 3.79 -12.13
C ARG A 69 40.72 4.43 -10.81
N GLY A 70 41.43 5.56 -10.88
CA GLY A 70 41.94 6.30 -9.72
C GLY A 70 43.01 5.55 -8.93
N GLU A 71 43.73 4.60 -9.52
CA GLU A 71 44.68 3.73 -8.82
C GLU A 71 45.82 4.51 -8.15
N ASP A 72 46.15 5.67 -8.69
CA ASP A 72 47.24 6.52 -8.22
C ASP A 72 46.80 7.60 -7.22
N ILE A 73 45.56 7.61 -6.73
CA ILE A 73 45.16 8.60 -5.73
C ILE A 73 45.67 8.23 -4.33
N ARG A 74 46.01 9.22 -3.50
CA ARG A 74 46.33 9.04 -2.07
C ARG A 74 45.69 10.14 -1.24
N PHE A 75 45.35 9.82 0.01
CA PHE A 75 44.80 10.78 0.97
C PHE A 75 45.72 10.94 2.18
N SER A 76 45.80 12.15 2.71
CA SER A 76 46.57 12.45 3.92
C SER A 76 45.94 13.56 4.76
N ALA A 77 46.14 13.49 6.07
CA ALA A 77 45.81 14.58 7.00
C ALA A 77 47.03 14.87 7.88
N ASN A 78 47.43 16.14 7.97
CA ASN A 78 48.64 16.56 8.68
C ASN A 78 49.89 15.75 8.26
N GLY A 79 50.00 15.46 6.95
CA GLY A 79 51.11 14.69 6.38
C GLY A 79 51.07 13.18 6.60
N LYS A 80 50.10 12.65 7.35
CA LYS A 80 49.95 11.20 7.60
C LYS A 80 49.01 10.55 6.58
N PRO A 81 49.31 9.34 6.09
CA PRO A 81 48.46 8.61 5.14
C PRO A 81 47.11 8.25 5.77
N LEU A 82 46.05 8.31 4.95
CA LEU A 82 44.71 7.85 5.31
C LEU A 82 44.32 6.64 4.46
N ALA A 83 43.67 5.67 5.09
CA ALA A 83 43.07 4.55 4.37
C ALA A 83 41.85 5.03 3.58
N TYR A 84 41.67 4.48 2.39
CA TYR A 84 40.56 4.83 1.50
C TYR A 84 40.06 3.62 0.72
N GLN A 85 38.84 3.71 0.21
CA GLN A 85 38.22 2.76 -0.71
C GLN A 85 37.55 3.54 -1.83
N ILE A 86 37.91 3.24 -3.07
CA ILE A 86 37.21 3.72 -4.26
C ILE A 86 36.00 2.81 -4.46
N GLU A 87 34.81 3.38 -4.33
CA GLU A 87 33.55 2.66 -4.59
C GLU A 87 33.17 2.82 -6.07
N ARG A 88 33.20 4.05 -6.58
CA ARG A 88 32.92 4.37 -7.99
C ARG A 88 33.96 5.31 -8.56
N TRP A 89 34.38 5.04 -9.80
CA TRP A 89 35.21 5.93 -10.60
C TRP A 89 34.72 5.93 -12.04
N ASP A 90 33.98 6.97 -12.42
CA ASP A 90 33.35 7.10 -13.74
C ASP A 90 33.90 8.33 -14.47
N VAL A 91 34.82 8.08 -15.40
CA VAL A 91 35.44 9.12 -16.23
C VAL A 91 34.45 9.68 -17.26
N ALA A 92 33.47 8.88 -17.71
CA ALA A 92 32.51 9.31 -18.72
C ALA A 92 31.48 10.30 -18.15
N GLU A 93 31.02 10.07 -16.91
CA GLU A 93 30.21 11.03 -16.17
C GLU A 93 31.02 12.13 -15.48
N GLY A 94 32.34 11.97 -15.39
CA GLY A 94 33.23 12.87 -14.68
C GLY A 94 32.93 12.91 -13.18
N LYS A 95 32.72 11.75 -12.56
CA LYS A 95 32.36 11.58 -11.15
C LYS A 95 33.13 10.43 -10.50
N ALA A 96 33.43 10.56 -9.21
CA ALA A 96 33.92 9.46 -8.39
C ALA A 96 33.41 9.56 -6.95
N ASP A 97 33.25 8.42 -6.29
CA ASP A 97 32.82 8.27 -4.90
C ASP A 97 33.87 7.45 -4.15
N ILE A 98 34.49 8.05 -3.12
CA ILE A 98 35.62 7.48 -2.38
C ILE A 98 35.35 7.59 -0.89
N TRP A 99 35.41 6.48 -0.16
CA TRP A 99 35.40 6.48 1.29
C TRP A 99 36.80 6.67 1.84
N VAL A 100 36.99 7.57 2.80
CA VAL A 100 38.26 7.84 3.46
C VAL A 100 38.07 7.80 4.96
N ARG A 101 38.86 6.98 5.67
CA ARG A 101 38.76 6.92 7.14
C ARG A 101 39.46 8.11 7.76
N ILE A 102 38.68 8.98 8.40
CA ILE A 102 39.16 10.17 9.10
C ILE A 102 39.38 9.84 10.59
N PRO A 103 40.60 9.96 11.13
CA PRO A 103 40.89 9.59 12.51
C PRO A 103 40.09 10.40 13.53
N ILE A 104 39.90 11.70 13.29
CA ILE A 104 39.18 12.62 14.17
C ILE A 104 38.42 13.65 13.34
N ILE A 105 37.12 13.78 13.55
CA ILE A 105 36.28 14.90 13.12
C ILE A 105 35.86 15.68 14.37
N LYS A 106 36.11 16.99 14.38
CA LYS A 106 35.70 17.93 15.43
C LYS A 106 34.49 18.72 14.98
N GLY A 107 33.58 19.03 15.92
CA GLY A 107 32.46 19.92 15.64
C GLY A 107 32.87 21.39 15.59
N ASN A 108 32.13 22.17 14.82
CA ASN A 108 32.41 23.59 14.56
C ASN A 108 33.86 23.89 14.13
N ASP A 109 34.42 23.05 13.26
CA ASP A 109 35.80 23.14 12.75
C ASP A 109 35.82 23.07 11.20
N GLN A 110 36.95 23.44 10.60
CA GLN A 110 37.24 23.29 9.18
C GLN A 110 38.54 22.52 9.00
N GLN A 111 38.45 21.20 8.80
CA GLN A 111 39.61 20.32 8.77
C GLN A 111 40.04 19.97 7.35
N ALA A 112 41.32 20.16 7.02
CA ALA A 112 41.86 19.83 5.71
C ALA A 112 42.11 18.33 5.54
N VAL A 113 41.70 17.80 4.38
CA VAL A 113 42.09 16.49 3.86
C VAL A 113 42.79 16.73 2.53
N ARG A 114 44.04 16.28 2.42
CA ARG A 114 44.86 16.49 1.21
C ARG A 114 44.83 15.23 0.35
N MET A 115 44.47 15.41 -0.93
CA MET A 115 44.53 14.39 -1.96
C MET A 115 45.80 14.59 -2.81
N HIS A 116 46.41 13.49 -3.25
CA HIS A 116 47.57 13.45 -4.15
C HIS A 116 47.23 12.54 -5.34
N TRP A 117 47.57 12.94 -6.59
CA TRP A 117 47.39 12.13 -7.80
C TRP A 117 48.49 12.41 -8.85
N GLY A 118 48.50 11.67 -9.97
CA GLY A 118 49.44 11.84 -11.08
C GLY A 118 50.71 11.02 -10.98
N ASN A 119 50.68 9.87 -10.29
CA ASN A 119 51.81 8.94 -10.19
C ASN A 119 51.50 7.65 -10.96
N ASP A 120 51.80 7.65 -12.26
CA ASP A 120 51.53 6.56 -13.21
C ASP A 120 52.15 5.20 -12.81
N LYS A 121 53.25 5.21 -12.05
CA LYS A 121 53.94 4.02 -11.55
C LYS A 121 53.29 3.38 -10.32
N SER A 122 52.29 4.01 -9.71
CA SER A 122 51.67 3.50 -8.49
C SER A 122 50.54 2.48 -8.77
N SER A 123 50.44 1.50 -7.86
CA SER A 123 49.31 0.57 -7.78
C SER A 123 48.22 1.14 -6.87
N SER A 124 46.99 0.64 -7.03
CA SER A 124 45.87 1.01 -6.15
C SER A 124 46.14 0.58 -4.70
N GLU A 125 45.84 1.47 -3.75
CA GLU A 125 45.79 1.19 -2.31
C GLU A 125 44.34 1.22 -1.77
N SER A 126 43.34 1.20 -2.67
CA SER A 126 41.92 1.10 -2.30
C SER A 126 41.66 -0.17 -1.49
N ASN A 127 41.17 -0.03 -0.26
CA ASN A 127 40.95 -1.13 0.66
C ASN A 127 39.80 -0.81 1.64
N GLY A 128 38.65 -1.45 1.43
CA GLY A 128 37.45 -1.29 2.26
C GLY A 128 37.65 -1.76 3.71
N GLU A 129 38.34 -2.88 3.92
CA GLU A 129 38.59 -3.42 5.27
C GLU A 129 39.38 -2.43 6.14
N ARG A 130 40.25 -1.64 5.50
CA ARG A 130 41.04 -0.58 6.15
C ARG A 130 40.26 0.71 6.40
N VAL A 131 39.09 0.87 5.80
CA VAL A 131 38.16 1.97 6.04
C VAL A 131 37.12 1.56 7.08
N PHE A 132 36.45 0.44 6.85
CA PHE A 132 35.39 -0.14 7.68
C PHE A 132 35.96 -1.21 8.62
N HIS A 133 36.81 -0.77 9.55
CA HIS A 133 37.51 -1.65 10.49
C HIS A 133 36.55 -2.37 11.46
N THR A 134 36.59 -3.70 11.50
CA THR A 134 35.80 -4.51 12.45
C THR A 134 36.12 -4.19 13.91
N ALA A 135 37.36 -3.83 14.23
CA ALA A 135 37.78 -3.38 15.56
C ALA A 135 37.12 -2.05 16.00
N GLU A 136 36.60 -1.26 15.07
CA GLU A 136 35.84 -0.02 15.33
C GLU A 136 34.32 -0.26 15.35
N GLY A 137 33.90 -1.54 15.33
CA GLY A 137 32.51 -1.95 15.45
C GLY A 137 31.77 -2.17 14.13
N PHE A 138 32.40 -2.10 12.96
CA PHE A 138 31.74 -2.43 11.69
C PHE A 138 31.58 -3.96 11.55
N ALA A 139 30.35 -4.48 11.67
CA ALA A 139 30.07 -5.91 11.57
C ALA A 139 29.80 -6.36 10.12
N GLY A 140 29.24 -5.47 9.29
CA GLY A 140 29.10 -5.67 7.85
C GLY A 140 28.72 -4.36 7.16
N VAL A 141 29.26 -4.13 5.97
CA VAL A 141 29.02 -2.92 5.15
C VAL A 141 28.82 -3.33 3.70
N TRP A 142 27.60 -3.13 3.20
CA TRP A 142 27.22 -3.45 1.82
C TRP A 142 26.86 -2.18 1.07
N HIS A 143 27.70 -1.80 0.10
CA HIS A 143 27.43 -0.69 -0.82
C HIS A 143 26.28 -1.01 -1.78
N LEU A 144 26.07 -2.30 -2.11
CA LEU A 144 24.99 -2.77 -2.99
C LEU A 144 25.08 -2.31 -4.46
N GLY A 145 26.27 -1.90 -4.93
CA GLY A 145 26.53 -1.62 -6.34
C GLY A 145 26.76 -2.87 -7.21
N ASP A 146 27.66 -2.78 -8.19
CA ASP A 146 27.98 -3.87 -9.14
C ASP A 146 28.43 -5.18 -8.48
N THR A 147 28.93 -5.11 -7.24
CA THR A 147 29.28 -6.27 -6.42
C THR A 147 28.46 -6.26 -5.13
N LEU A 148 28.12 -7.44 -4.64
CA LEU A 148 27.39 -7.63 -3.38
C LEU A 148 28.34 -7.88 -2.20
N HIS A 149 29.60 -7.48 -2.32
CA HIS A 149 30.62 -7.76 -1.31
C HIS A 149 30.40 -6.97 -0.03
N ASP A 150 30.82 -7.58 1.08
CA ASP A 150 31.02 -6.89 2.34
C ASP A 150 32.37 -6.15 2.32
N ALA A 151 32.37 -4.85 2.63
CA ALA A 151 33.58 -4.06 2.68
C ALA A 151 34.42 -4.29 3.95
N THR A 152 33.94 -5.08 4.91
CA THR A 152 34.68 -5.42 6.14
C THR A 152 35.50 -6.70 6.00
N SER A 153 36.45 -6.91 6.92
CA SER A 153 37.23 -8.16 6.98
C SER A 153 36.42 -9.40 7.37
N ASN A 154 35.13 -9.25 7.72
CA ASN A 154 34.26 -10.39 7.97
C ASN A 154 33.83 -11.10 6.68
N ASN A 155 33.94 -10.43 5.52
CA ASN A 155 33.62 -10.97 4.20
C ASN A 155 32.21 -11.58 4.13
N LEU A 156 31.22 -10.93 4.75
CA LEU A 156 29.84 -11.39 4.75
C LEU A 156 29.14 -11.04 3.41
N ASP A 157 29.59 -11.64 2.32
CA ASP A 157 29.10 -11.28 0.98
C ASP A 157 27.62 -11.65 0.78
N GLY A 158 26.93 -10.81 0.02
CA GLY A 158 25.56 -11.03 -0.41
C GLY A 158 25.48 -12.03 -1.56
N PHE A 159 24.56 -12.99 -1.43
CA PHE A 159 24.28 -13.98 -2.46
C PHE A 159 22.83 -13.90 -2.92
N ASN A 160 22.65 -13.69 -4.22
CA ASN A 160 21.35 -13.73 -4.87
C ASN A 160 20.83 -15.15 -5.01
N LYS A 161 19.54 -15.37 -4.72
CA LYS A 161 18.88 -16.63 -5.06
C LYS A 161 18.76 -16.76 -6.59
N PRO A 162 19.17 -17.89 -7.21
CA PRO A 162 19.19 -18.02 -8.67
C PRO A 162 17.85 -17.78 -9.36
N ASP A 163 16.74 -18.16 -8.73
CA ASP A 163 15.40 -18.01 -9.30
C ASP A 163 14.84 -16.59 -9.16
N LYS A 164 15.40 -15.77 -8.26
CA LYS A 164 14.84 -14.47 -7.86
C LYS A 164 15.94 -13.49 -7.43
N PRO A 165 16.84 -13.09 -8.34
CA PRO A 165 17.89 -12.14 -8.00
C PRO A 165 17.32 -10.74 -7.76
N THR A 166 18.01 -9.97 -6.92
CA THR A 166 17.92 -8.50 -6.91
C THR A 166 18.37 -7.93 -8.25
N THR A 167 18.09 -6.65 -8.49
CA THR A 167 18.42 -5.97 -9.75
C THR A 167 19.22 -4.71 -9.45
N ASN A 168 20.31 -4.48 -10.18
CA ASN A 168 21.09 -3.25 -10.03
C ASN A 168 20.24 -2.02 -10.43
N THR A 169 20.38 -0.92 -9.70
CA THR A 169 19.69 0.34 -9.96
C THR A 169 20.54 1.52 -9.46
N THR A 170 20.12 2.76 -9.74
CA THR A 170 20.87 3.95 -9.29
C THR A 170 20.68 4.17 -7.78
N GLY A 171 21.80 4.26 -7.04
CA GLY A 171 21.83 4.55 -5.61
C GLY A 171 21.92 6.03 -5.26
N ILE A 172 21.97 6.32 -3.96
CA ILE A 172 22.36 7.62 -3.41
C ILE A 172 23.89 7.78 -3.48
N ILE A 173 24.61 6.68 -3.33
CA ILE A 173 26.05 6.57 -3.54
C ILE A 173 26.24 5.44 -4.54
N GLY A 174 27.00 5.70 -5.61
CA GLY A 174 27.18 4.69 -6.65
C GLY A 174 25.88 4.10 -7.18
N ASP A 175 25.82 2.77 -7.12
CA ASP A 175 24.71 1.92 -7.53
C ASP A 175 24.12 1.20 -6.32
N ALA A 176 22.87 0.76 -6.44
CA ALA A 176 22.07 0.15 -5.38
C ALA A 176 21.40 -1.14 -5.86
N GLN A 177 20.81 -1.90 -4.93
CA GLN A 177 20.00 -3.07 -5.29
C GLN A 177 18.50 -2.80 -5.13
N GLU A 178 17.72 -3.11 -6.17
CA GLU A 178 16.27 -3.16 -6.14
C GLU A 178 15.77 -4.54 -5.67
N PHE A 179 14.92 -4.49 -4.63
CA PHE A 179 14.23 -5.61 -4.01
C PHE A 179 12.74 -5.61 -4.36
N GLY A 180 12.08 -6.73 -4.06
CA GLY A 180 10.66 -6.90 -4.27
C GLY A 180 10.20 -8.25 -3.73
N VAL A 181 8.96 -8.63 -4.06
CA VAL A 181 8.37 -9.89 -3.58
C VAL A 181 9.27 -11.09 -3.90
N ASN A 182 9.71 -11.78 -2.85
CA ASN A 182 10.62 -12.93 -2.87
C ASN A 182 12.05 -12.65 -3.40
N LYS A 183 12.46 -11.39 -3.58
CA LYS A 183 13.86 -11.03 -3.81
C LYS A 183 14.53 -10.76 -2.46
N LEU A 184 15.63 -11.45 -2.18
CA LEU A 184 16.39 -11.26 -0.94
C LEU A 184 17.87 -11.58 -1.16
N LEU A 185 18.74 -10.91 -0.40
CA LEU A 185 20.15 -11.25 -0.33
C LEU A 185 20.39 -12.12 0.89
N VAL A 186 20.87 -13.33 0.64
CA VAL A 186 21.37 -14.21 1.69
C VAL A 186 22.79 -13.76 2.00
N ILE A 187 23.04 -13.40 3.25
CA ILE A 187 24.37 -12.94 3.69
C ILE A 187 25.13 -14.13 4.27
N ARG A 188 26.35 -14.38 3.79
CA ARG A 188 27.18 -15.49 4.30
C ARG A 188 28.68 -15.28 4.08
N PRO A 189 29.54 -15.91 4.90
CA PRO A 189 30.98 -15.94 4.63
C PRO A 189 31.31 -16.72 3.33
N PRO A 190 32.46 -16.44 2.69
CA PRO A 190 32.83 -17.08 1.43
C PRO A 190 32.99 -18.60 1.60
N GLY A 191 32.54 -19.38 0.62
CA GLY A 191 32.73 -20.84 0.58
C GLY A 191 31.84 -21.67 1.51
N THR A 192 30.91 -21.06 2.25
CA THR A 192 30.01 -21.77 3.17
C THR A 192 28.81 -22.43 2.43
N LYS A 193 28.63 -23.76 2.63
CA LYS A 193 27.41 -24.55 2.29
C LYS A 193 26.39 -24.45 3.45
N PRO A 194 25.09 -24.77 3.28
CA PRO A 194 23.90 -23.94 3.58
C PRO A 194 23.67 -23.48 5.04
N ASP A 195 24.58 -23.78 5.97
CA ASP A 195 24.76 -23.06 7.21
C ASP A 195 25.06 -21.58 6.90
N ARG A 196 24.04 -20.74 7.05
CA ARG A 196 24.08 -19.28 6.84
C ARG A 196 24.43 -18.53 8.11
N ARG A 197 24.99 -19.20 9.12
CA ARG A 197 25.08 -18.61 10.45
C ARG A 197 26.38 -17.83 10.61
N VAL A 198 26.29 -16.69 11.28
CA VAL A 198 27.43 -15.83 11.63
C VAL A 198 27.48 -15.61 13.14
N THR A 199 28.66 -15.34 13.67
CA THR A 199 28.92 -15.11 15.11
C THR A 199 29.38 -13.68 15.42
N CYS A 200 29.62 -12.86 14.41
CA CYS A 200 30.09 -11.48 14.56
C CYS A 200 28.96 -10.45 14.80
N MET A 201 27.70 -10.90 14.89
CA MET A 201 26.55 -10.02 15.12
C MET A 201 26.28 -9.84 16.62
N PRO A 202 25.92 -8.62 17.08
CA PRO A 202 25.60 -8.36 18.49
C PRO A 202 24.42 -9.19 18.99
N SER A 203 24.53 -9.68 20.23
CA SER A 203 23.49 -10.50 20.87
C SER A 203 22.78 -9.78 22.02
N GLY A 204 21.55 -10.19 22.33
CA GLY A 204 20.76 -9.64 23.44
C GLY A 204 20.64 -8.11 23.42
N ASN A 205 20.90 -7.46 24.56
CA ASN A 205 20.88 -5.99 24.69
C ASN A 205 22.21 -5.33 24.35
N ALA A 206 23.18 -6.07 23.79
CA ALA A 206 24.47 -5.48 23.41
C ALA A 206 24.26 -4.31 22.43
N ASP A 207 25.09 -3.29 22.61
CA ASP A 207 25.08 -2.08 21.80
C ASP A 207 25.19 -2.42 20.31
N ARG A 208 24.42 -1.71 19.49
CA ARG A 208 24.45 -1.87 18.03
C ARG A 208 23.89 -0.67 17.31
N THR A 209 24.26 -0.54 16.03
CA THR A 209 23.63 0.37 15.08
C THR A 209 23.37 -0.36 13.76
N MET A 210 22.20 -0.13 13.17
CA MET A 210 21.84 -0.58 11.83
C MET A 210 21.43 0.64 11.03
N SER A 211 21.97 0.84 9.82
CA SER A 211 21.59 1.95 8.95
C SER A 211 21.50 1.54 7.49
N ALA A 212 20.69 2.27 6.72
CA ALA A 212 20.59 2.12 5.27
C ALA A 212 20.03 3.40 4.63
N TRP A 213 20.36 3.64 3.37
CA TRP A 213 19.50 4.42 2.49
C TRP A 213 18.38 3.52 1.97
N VAL A 214 17.14 4.01 2.02
CA VAL A 214 15.95 3.26 1.62
C VAL A 214 15.12 4.08 0.63
N HIS A 215 14.67 3.46 -0.46
CA HIS A 215 13.73 4.04 -1.43
C HIS A 215 12.55 3.08 -1.63
N PRO A 216 11.60 3.05 -0.68
CA PRO A 216 10.49 2.12 -0.74
C PRO A 216 9.48 2.53 -1.81
N THR A 217 9.09 1.60 -2.68
CA THR A 217 7.99 1.78 -3.64
C THR A 217 6.65 1.33 -3.04
N SER A 218 6.70 0.40 -2.09
CA SER A 218 5.54 -0.09 -1.36
C SER A 218 5.93 -0.59 0.04
N PHE A 219 4.98 -0.52 0.97
CA PHE A 219 5.07 -1.10 2.31
C PHE A 219 4.13 -2.31 2.48
N GLU A 220 3.57 -2.83 1.38
CA GLU A 220 2.67 -3.97 1.45
C GLU A 220 3.40 -5.26 1.84
N GLY A 221 2.95 -5.88 2.93
CA GLY A 221 3.38 -7.22 3.34
C GLY A 221 2.21 -8.20 3.45
N ARG A 222 2.55 -9.50 3.47
CA ARG A 222 1.60 -10.60 3.69
C ARG A 222 1.64 -11.13 5.12
N ASN A 223 2.39 -10.48 6.02
CA ASN A 223 2.58 -10.90 7.41
C ASN A 223 3.04 -9.72 8.31
N TRP A 224 3.42 -10.02 9.55
CA TRP A 224 3.84 -9.05 10.57
C TRP A 224 5.01 -8.15 10.17
N ALA A 225 5.97 -8.63 9.37
CA ALA A 225 6.98 -7.82 8.69
C ALA A 225 6.33 -7.24 7.44
N GLN A 226 5.96 -5.95 7.44
CA GLN A 226 5.30 -5.37 6.27
C GLN A 226 6.33 -5.17 5.15
N ALA A 227 7.52 -4.65 5.49
CA ALA A 227 8.71 -4.65 4.63
C ALA A 227 9.99 -4.83 5.47
N SER A 228 11.00 -5.56 4.99
CA SER A 228 12.22 -5.90 5.76
C SER A 228 13.49 -5.33 5.12
N ILE A 229 14.13 -4.34 5.74
CA ILE A 229 15.42 -3.81 5.25
C ILE A 229 16.48 -4.89 5.40
N GLY A 230 16.59 -5.45 6.61
CA GLY A 230 17.47 -6.56 6.91
C GLY A 230 17.66 -6.75 8.40
N GLY A 231 18.40 -7.78 8.76
CA GLY A 231 18.75 -8.04 10.15
C GLY A 231 19.23 -9.46 10.37
N TRP A 232 19.27 -9.82 11.64
CA TRP A 232 19.72 -11.15 12.07
C TRP A 232 18.84 -11.71 13.17
N GLY A 233 18.65 -13.01 13.16
CA GLY A 233 17.96 -13.74 14.22
C GLY A 233 17.32 -15.00 13.67
N GLU A 234 16.87 -15.89 14.55
CA GLU A 234 16.07 -17.05 14.16
C GLU A 234 14.87 -17.18 15.11
N PRO A 235 13.65 -17.40 14.58
CA PRO A 235 12.51 -17.74 15.42
C PRO A 235 12.60 -19.19 15.91
N GLU A 236 12.55 -19.42 17.23
CA GLU A 236 12.35 -20.77 17.76
C GLU A 236 10.89 -21.22 17.55
N ARG A 237 10.67 -22.47 17.13
CA ARG A 237 9.31 -23.04 17.00
C ARG A 237 8.70 -23.24 18.40
N GLY A 238 7.79 -22.35 18.80
CA GLY A 238 7.11 -22.41 20.10
C GLY A 238 7.37 -21.14 20.91
N GLN A 239 6.45 -20.20 20.80
CA GLN A 239 6.58 -18.79 21.17
C GLN A 239 6.99 -18.57 22.64
N LYS A 240 8.17 -17.96 22.87
CA LYS A 240 8.52 -17.35 24.16
C LYS A 240 8.59 -15.83 24.01
N PRO A 241 7.88 -15.04 24.85
CA PRO A 241 8.13 -13.60 24.92
C PRO A 241 9.62 -13.35 25.27
N ASN A 242 10.22 -12.32 24.67
CA ASN A 242 11.62 -11.87 24.88
C ASN A 242 12.73 -12.53 24.05
N MET A 243 12.41 -13.39 23.07
CA MET A 243 13.38 -13.81 22.03
C MET A 243 13.35 -12.80 20.88
N GLY A 244 14.45 -12.05 20.70
CA GLY A 244 14.54 -10.97 19.73
C GLY A 244 15.02 -11.49 18.38
N LEU A 245 14.22 -11.31 17.33
CA LEU A 245 14.78 -11.11 16.00
C LEU A 245 15.39 -9.70 16.01
N SER A 246 16.65 -9.51 15.63
CA SER A 246 17.23 -8.17 15.47
C SER A 246 16.98 -7.69 14.04
N TYR A 247 15.72 -7.51 13.68
CA TYR A 247 15.33 -7.10 12.32
C TYR A 247 14.91 -5.64 12.26
N PHE A 248 15.55 -4.90 11.35
CA PHE A 248 15.13 -3.58 10.97
C PHE A 248 14.10 -3.69 9.83
N THR A 249 12.85 -3.37 10.16
CA THR A 249 11.69 -3.50 9.27
C THR A 249 10.98 -2.18 9.15
N MET A 250 9.94 -2.15 8.32
CA MET A 250 8.99 -1.05 8.24
C MET A 250 7.58 -1.58 8.50
N THR A 251 6.73 -0.72 9.04
CA THR A 251 5.30 -0.98 9.13
C THR A 251 4.60 -0.67 7.79
N GLY A 252 3.33 -1.02 7.63
CA GLY A 252 2.55 -0.76 6.39
C GLY A 252 2.32 0.73 6.13
N ARG A 253 2.46 1.57 7.17
CA ARG A 253 2.50 3.03 7.08
C ARG A 253 3.87 3.61 6.75
N GLY A 254 4.89 2.76 6.57
CA GLY A 254 6.25 3.21 6.29
C GLY A 254 7.02 3.69 7.51
N GLN A 255 6.66 3.28 8.73
CA GLN A 255 7.43 3.64 9.92
C GLN A 255 8.59 2.66 10.14
N PRO A 256 9.84 3.12 10.26
CA PRO A 256 10.96 2.28 10.66
C PRO A 256 10.68 1.60 12.01
N ARG A 257 10.89 0.29 12.09
CA ARG A 257 10.52 -0.56 13.23
C ARG A 257 11.62 -1.56 13.54
N PHE A 258 11.89 -1.72 14.83
CA PHE A 258 12.72 -2.80 15.34
C PHE A 258 11.81 -3.95 15.72
N HIS A 259 11.81 -5.00 14.91
CA HIS A 259 10.86 -6.08 15.11
C HIS A 259 11.37 -7.06 16.15
N LEU A 260 10.72 -7.13 17.32
CA LEU A 260 10.97 -8.16 18.33
C LEU A 260 9.69 -8.96 18.56
N TYR A 261 9.79 -10.27 18.81
CA TYR A 261 8.59 -11.08 19.04
C TYR A 261 7.80 -10.60 20.26
N GLY A 262 6.57 -10.13 20.02
CA GLY A 262 5.66 -9.65 21.06
C GLY A 262 5.86 -8.19 21.47
N PHE A 263 6.88 -7.50 20.95
CA PHE A 263 7.14 -6.09 21.24
C PHE A 263 7.80 -5.38 20.05
N ASP A 264 7.13 -4.39 19.48
CA ASP A 264 7.52 -3.76 18.20
C ASP A 264 7.72 -2.24 18.37
N PRO A 265 8.83 -1.80 18.98
CA PRO A 265 9.13 -0.38 19.02
C PRO A 265 9.41 0.14 17.61
N ARG A 266 8.84 1.29 17.28
CA ARG A 266 8.92 1.92 15.96
C ARG A 266 9.12 3.42 16.08
N CYS A 267 9.65 4.01 15.02
CA CYS A 267 9.68 5.44 14.81
C CYS A 267 8.25 5.98 14.70
N ALA A 268 7.98 7.10 15.37
CA ALA A 268 6.69 7.80 15.25
C ALA A 268 6.46 8.36 13.85
N SER A 269 7.51 8.77 13.16
CA SER A 269 7.44 9.40 11.85
C SER A 269 7.43 8.35 10.72
N PRO A 270 6.44 8.37 9.81
CA PRO A 270 6.46 7.53 8.62
C PRO A 270 7.46 8.07 7.58
N LEU A 271 7.96 7.18 6.73
CA LEU A 271 8.70 7.54 5.53
C LEU A 271 7.76 7.69 4.32
N PRO A 272 8.05 8.63 3.42
CA PRO A 272 7.42 8.69 2.11
C PRO A 272 7.78 7.48 1.25
N ARG A 273 6.97 7.25 0.21
CA ARG A 273 7.29 6.33 -0.87
C ARG A 273 8.03 7.05 -1.98
N ASN A 274 8.75 6.29 -2.79
CA ASN A 274 9.41 6.79 -4.00
C ASN A 274 10.36 7.95 -3.73
N GLU A 275 10.94 7.97 -2.53
CA GLU A 275 11.90 8.96 -2.08
C GLU A 275 12.98 8.25 -1.27
N TRP A 276 14.24 8.59 -1.55
CA TRP A 276 15.38 8.08 -0.78
C TRP A 276 15.42 8.76 0.58
N ARG A 277 15.49 7.96 1.65
CA ARG A 277 15.65 8.42 3.02
C ARG A 277 16.77 7.66 3.71
N HIS A 278 17.55 8.34 4.54
CA HIS A 278 18.53 7.65 5.38
C HIS A 278 17.85 7.26 6.70
N VAL A 279 17.86 5.98 7.04
CA VAL A 279 17.30 5.49 8.29
C VAL A 279 18.35 4.77 9.10
N ALA A 280 18.31 5.00 10.40
CA ALA A 280 19.14 4.26 11.34
C ALA A 280 18.36 3.87 12.60
N LEU A 281 18.79 2.77 13.18
CA LEU A 281 18.37 2.27 14.48
C LEU A 281 19.61 2.09 15.32
N SER A 282 19.58 2.56 16.57
CA SER A 282 20.62 2.28 17.56
C SER A 282 20.01 1.66 18.82
N VAL A 283 20.64 0.60 19.33
CA VAL A 283 20.32 0.02 20.64
C VAL A 283 21.47 0.32 21.58
N SER A 284 21.17 0.94 22.73
CA SER A 284 22.12 1.16 23.82
C SER A 284 21.39 1.40 25.13
N GLN A 285 21.95 0.93 26.24
CA GLN A 285 21.41 1.11 27.60
C GLN A 285 19.94 0.70 27.72
N ASP A 286 19.58 -0.48 27.17
CA ASP A 286 18.19 -0.94 27.10
C ASP A 286 17.24 0.03 26.39
N MET A 287 17.70 0.84 25.43
CA MET A 287 16.82 1.72 24.65
C MET A 287 17.08 1.55 23.16
N VAL A 288 16.00 1.52 22.37
CA VAL A 288 16.06 1.68 20.91
C VAL A 288 15.75 3.11 20.51
N ARG A 289 16.63 3.69 19.69
CA ARG A 289 16.51 5.02 19.10
C ARG A 289 16.43 4.90 17.59
N PHE A 290 15.50 5.65 16.99
CA PHE A 290 15.37 5.73 15.54
C PHE A 290 15.80 7.09 15.04
N TYR A 291 16.52 7.09 13.93
CA TYR A 291 16.97 8.29 13.25
C TYR A 291 16.46 8.25 11.81
N VAL A 292 15.90 9.37 11.38
CA VAL A 292 15.51 9.58 9.99
C VAL A 292 16.24 10.83 9.53
N ASP A 293 16.99 10.71 8.43
CA ASP A 293 17.84 11.77 7.89
C ASP A 293 18.81 12.35 8.94
N GLY A 294 19.36 11.47 9.78
CA GLY A 294 20.29 11.83 10.85
C GLY A 294 19.63 12.54 12.05
N VAL A 295 18.31 12.68 12.09
CA VAL A 295 17.57 13.31 13.19
C VAL A 295 16.92 12.25 14.08
N LEU A 296 17.18 12.32 15.38
CA LEU A 296 16.54 11.47 16.39
C LEU A 296 15.02 11.69 16.39
N ASN A 297 14.27 10.61 16.24
CA ASN A 297 12.82 10.60 16.27
C ASN A 297 12.29 9.89 17.52
N ARG A 298 11.05 10.22 17.89
CA ARG A 298 10.37 9.57 19.02
C ARG A 298 10.12 8.10 18.73
N THR A 299 10.56 7.23 19.63
CA THR A 299 10.23 5.80 19.64
C THR A 299 8.88 5.56 20.31
N ILE A 300 7.98 4.83 19.66
CA ILE A 300 6.63 4.49 20.15
C ILE A 300 6.34 2.98 20.04
N ASN A 301 5.39 2.48 20.82
CA ASN A 301 4.90 1.10 20.73
C ASN A 301 3.70 0.96 19.77
N ASN A 302 3.05 -0.21 19.76
CA ASN A 302 1.86 -0.47 18.94
C ASN A 302 0.63 0.36 19.33
N ASN A 303 0.57 0.86 20.58
CA ASN A 303 -0.49 1.74 21.06
C ASN A 303 -0.20 3.23 20.80
N GLY A 304 0.98 3.56 20.28
CA GLY A 304 1.41 4.95 20.07
C GLY A 304 2.05 5.61 21.29
N GLU A 305 2.23 4.87 22.38
CA GLU A 305 2.84 5.35 23.62
C GLU A 305 4.37 5.37 23.47
N GLN A 306 5.02 6.33 24.12
CA GLN A 306 6.48 6.46 24.08
C GLN A 306 7.16 5.25 24.74
N VAL A 307 8.15 4.69 24.05
CA VAL A 307 9.01 3.63 24.59
C VAL A 307 10.25 4.27 25.17
N THR A 308 10.45 4.10 26.48
CA THR A 308 11.63 4.63 27.20
C THR A 308 12.63 3.55 27.59
N LYS A 309 12.23 2.28 27.56
CA LYS A 309 13.10 1.13 27.89
C LYS A 309 12.64 -0.14 27.15
N LEU A 310 13.60 -0.97 26.74
CA LEU A 310 13.46 -2.32 26.22
C LEU A 310 13.51 -3.33 27.37
N GLY A 311 12.76 -4.42 27.23
CA GLY A 311 12.96 -5.61 28.06
C GLY A 311 14.28 -6.32 27.74
N PRO A 312 14.66 -7.34 28.54
CA PRO A 312 15.81 -8.18 28.22
C PRO A 312 15.55 -8.91 26.90
N LEU A 313 16.49 -8.82 25.97
CA LEU A 313 16.48 -9.47 24.66
C LEU A 313 17.33 -10.72 24.73
N ARG A 314 16.86 -11.79 24.09
CA ARG A 314 17.64 -13.01 23.86
C ARG A 314 17.72 -13.28 22.37
N THR A 315 18.94 -13.31 21.85
CA THR A 315 19.25 -13.76 20.49
C THR A 315 20.31 -14.86 20.61
N PRO A 316 20.25 -15.93 19.80
CA PRO A 316 21.34 -16.91 19.74
C PRO A 316 22.69 -16.27 19.40
N GLU A 317 23.79 -16.84 19.89
CA GLU A 317 25.16 -16.37 19.60
C GLU A 317 25.56 -16.52 18.12
N SER A 318 24.94 -17.49 17.43
CA SER A 318 25.12 -17.77 16.02
C SER A 318 23.78 -17.61 15.33
N THR A 319 23.70 -16.88 14.21
CA THR A 319 22.41 -16.47 13.62
C THR A 319 22.49 -16.29 12.11
N PRO A 320 21.42 -16.55 11.33
CA PRO A 320 21.35 -16.11 9.95
C PRO A 320 21.24 -14.59 9.85
N VAL A 321 21.73 -14.05 8.73
CA VAL A 321 21.63 -12.64 8.34
C VAL A 321 21.03 -12.59 6.94
N ASP A 322 20.04 -11.72 6.74
CA ASP A 322 19.43 -11.52 5.44
C ASP A 322 19.11 -10.03 5.21
N LEU A 323 19.16 -9.60 3.95
CA LEU A 323 18.68 -8.29 3.50
C LEU A 323 17.47 -8.44 2.58
N GLY A 324 16.51 -7.54 2.70
CA GLY A 324 15.32 -7.47 1.84
C GLY A 324 14.16 -8.39 2.22
N ASP A 325 14.39 -9.54 2.87
CA ASP A 325 13.34 -10.43 3.40
C ASP A 325 13.91 -11.42 4.42
N HIS A 326 13.08 -11.89 5.36
CA HIS A 326 13.43 -12.96 6.31
C HIS A 326 13.25 -14.37 5.67
N GLY A 327 13.50 -14.49 4.36
CA GLY A 327 13.51 -15.77 3.65
C GLY A 327 12.17 -16.50 3.47
N ASN A 328 11.05 -15.96 3.97
CA ASN A 328 9.72 -16.61 3.94
C ASN A 328 8.74 -16.01 2.92
N GLY A 329 9.13 -14.93 2.21
CA GLY A 329 8.34 -14.27 1.18
C GLY A 329 7.17 -13.45 1.70
N ARG A 330 7.03 -13.28 3.02
CA ARG A 330 5.85 -12.65 3.62
C ARG A 330 6.06 -11.21 4.08
N GLY A 331 7.30 -10.74 4.19
CA GLY A 331 7.61 -9.35 4.49
C GLY A 331 8.72 -8.75 3.65
N PRO A 332 8.66 -8.89 2.31
CA PRO A 332 9.70 -8.40 1.41
C PRO A 332 9.76 -6.87 1.44
N PHE A 333 10.97 -6.30 1.36
CA PHE A 333 11.16 -4.91 1.00
C PHE A 333 10.88 -4.72 -0.48
N ASN A 334 10.02 -3.76 -0.81
CA ASN A 334 9.70 -3.39 -2.19
C ASN A 334 10.28 -2.01 -2.46
N GLY A 335 11.29 -1.93 -3.32
CA GLY A 335 12.05 -0.72 -3.59
C GLY A 335 13.55 -0.95 -3.57
N ALA A 336 14.34 0.12 -3.52
CA ALA A 336 15.80 0.04 -3.55
C ALA A 336 16.42 0.25 -2.15
N LEU A 337 17.51 -0.48 -1.89
CA LEU A 337 18.36 -0.29 -0.72
C LEU A 337 19.78 0.04 -1.17
N ASP A 338 20.42 0.93 -0.42
CA ASP A 338 21.79 1.39 -0.66
C ASP A 338 22.50 1.57 0.69
N GLU A 339 23.82 1.40 0.72
CA GLU A 339 24.68 1.60 1.90
C GLU A 339 24.18 0.93 3.19
N VAL A 340 23.87 -0.36 3.14
CA VAL A 340 23.40 -1.09 4.32
C VAL A 340 24.59 -1.37 5.26
N ARG A 341 24.48 -0.96 6.52
CA ARG A 341 25.53 -1.13 7.53
C ARG A 341 24.96 -1.75 8.80
N PHE A 342 25.62 -2.79 9.30
CA PHE A 342 25.39 -3.34 10.63
C PHE A 342 26.64 -3.17 11.48
N GLU A 343 26.46 -2.67 12.69
CA GLU A 343 27.54 -2.25 13.58
C GLU A 343 27.31 -2.77 15.00
N SER A 344 28.38 -3.23 15.67
CA SER A 344 28.39 -3.76 17.03
C SER A 344 28.61 -2.72 18.13
N VAL A 345 28.42 -1.46 17.78
CA VAL A 345 28.53 -0.32 18.68
C VAL A 345 27.33 0.59 18.49
N ALA A 346 26.93 1.29 19.54
CA ALA A 346 25.92 2.33 19.47
C ALA A 346 26.55 3.64 19.00
N ARG A 347 26.26 4.02 17.75
CA ARG A 347 26.73 5.29 17.17
C ARG A 347 26.02 6.50 17.80
N SER A 348 26.76 7.60 17.97
CA SER A 348 26.27 8.83 18.57
C SER A 348 25.25 9.55 17.66
N ASP A 349 24.48 10.48 18.23
CA ASP A 349 23.59 11.37 17.45
C ASP A 349 24.37 12.17 16.39
N ASN A 350 25.57 12.64 16.74
CA ASN A 350 26.43 13.40 15.83
C ASN A 350 26.97 12.52 14.70
N TRP A 351 27.32 11.26 14.98
CA TRP A 351 27.74 10.30 13.95
C TRP A 351 26.64 10.07 12.92
N LEU A 352 25.40 9.80 13.37
CA LEU A 352 24.28 9.55 12.47
C LEU A 352 23.86 10.80 11.69
N LYS A 353 23.99 12.00 12.29
CA LYS A 353 23.86 13.27 11.58
C LYS A 353 24.95 13.44 10.52
N LEU A 354 26.22 13.12 10.82
CA LEU A 354 27.31 13.18 9.85
C LEU A 354 27.09 12.21 8.69
N CYS A 355 26.64 10.98 8.93
CA CYS A 355 26.30 10.03 7.87
C CYS A 355 25.32 10.67 6.87
N PHE A 356 24.21 11.22 7.35
CA PHE A 356 23.23 11.87 6.46
C PHE A 356 23.80 13.11 5.76
N GLU A 357 24.42 14.03 6.50
CA GLU A 357 24.94 15.29 5.96
C GLU A 357 26.08 15.08 4.94
N ASN A 358 26.81 13.98 5.04
CA ASN A 358 27.86 13.58 4.11
C ASN A 358 27.33 12.85 2.88
N GLN A 359 26.33 11.99 3.05
CA GLN A 359 25.90 11.05 2.02
C GLN A 359 24.75 11.59 1.17
N LYS A 360 23.93 12.53 1.64
CA LYS A 360 22.81 13.07 0.83
C LYS A 360 23.29 13.72 -0.48
N PRO A 361 22.47 13.81 -1.55
CA PRO A 361 22.89 14.40 -2.83
C PRO A 361 23.41 15.85 -2.73
N LEU A 362 22.75 16.69 -1.91
CA LEU A 362 23.19 18.06 -1.60
C LEU A 362 23.99 18.09 -0.29
N GLN A 363 25.03 17.27 -0.22
CA GLN A 363 25.84 17.10 1.00
C GLN A 363 26.47 18.42 1.46
N SER A 364 26.58 18.58 2.78
CA SER A 364 27.05 19.81 3.43
C SER A 364 28.44 19.65 4.08
N LEU A 365 28.90 18.41 4.27
CA LEU A 365 30.06 18.10 5.11
C LEU A 365 31.41 18.36 4.42
N VAL A 366 31.56 18.08 3.12
CA VAL A 366 32.85 18.15 2.42
C VAL A 366 32.80 19.23 1.34
N GLY A 367 33.88 19.99 1.16
CA GLY A 367 34.01 20.95 0.06
C GLY A 367 34.43 20.33 -1.29
N PRO A 368 34.41 21.10 -2.39
CA PRO A 368 35.10 20.70 -3.61
C PRO A 368 36.62 20.67 -3.36
N LEU A 369 37.37 20.10 -4.32
CA LEU A 369 38.81 20.32 -4.36
C LEU A 369 39.05 21.82 -4.52
N VAL A 370 39.79 22.43 -3.58
CA VAL A 370 39.97 23.89 -3.56
C VAL A 370 40.73 24.31 -4.82
N GLN A 371 40.08 25.17 -5.62
CA GLN A 371 40.68 25.76 -6.81
C GLN A 371 41.64 26.88 -6.44
N ASP A 372 42.73 27.04 -7.20
CA ASP A 372 43.70 28.12 -7.00
C ASP A 372 43.12 29.51 -7.34
N GLY A 373 43.73 30.55 -6.76
CA GLY A 373 43.37 31.96 -6.96
C GLY A 373 42.39 32.51 -5.93
N GLU A 374 41.96 33.76 -6.12
CA GLU A 374 41.11 34.50 -5.15
C GLU A 374 39.81 35.07 -5.76
N ALA A 375 39.54 34.78 -7.03
CA ALA A 375 38.42 35.35 -7.76
C ALA A 375 37.07 34.87 -7.18
N PHE A 376 36.17 35.82 -6.91
CA PHE A 376 34.79 35.55 -6.47
C PHE A 376 33.77 36.34 -7.31
N SER A 377 33.13 35.68 -8.28
CA SER A 377 32.18 36.31 -9.19
C SER A 377 31.11 35.35 -9.69
N VAL A 378 30.02 35.89 -10.22
CA VAL A 378 28.95 35.17 -10.94
C VAL A 378 28.82 35.74 -12.35
N SER A 379 28.38 34.93 -13.31
CA SER A 379 28.28 35.33 -14.72
C SER A 379 27.22 36.40 -15.00
N GLN A 380 26.23 36.54 -14.12
CA GLN A 380 25.11 37.48 -14.25
C GLN A 380 24.83 38.18 -12.92
N SER A 381 24.50 39.48 -12.96
CA SER A 381 24.17 40.27 -11.77
C SER A 381 22.66 40.49 -11.58
N LYS A 382 21.84 40.28 -12.62
CA LYS A 382 20.37 40.35 -12.61
C LYS A 382 19.83 39.58 -13.81
N LEU A 383 18.62 39.01 -13.68
CA LEU A 383 17.92 38.32 -14.76
C LEU A 383 16.46 38.78 -14.88
N ASN A 384 15.97 38.83 -16.11
CA ASN A 384 14.54 38.94 -16.42
C ASN A 384 14.19 37.75 -17.32
N LEU A 385 13.39 36.82 -16.81
CA LEU A 385 13.02 35.60 -17.51
C LEU A 385 11.51 35.60 -17.78
N MET A 386 11.12 35.05 -18.92
CA MET A 386 9.74 34.60 -19.09
C MET A 386 9.56 33.31 -18.27
N GLU A 387 8.36 33.07 -17.76
CA GLU A 387 8.05 31.78 -17.14
C GLU A 387 8.37 30.61 -18.09
N GLY A 388 8.76 29.47 -17.51
CA GLY A 388 9.19 28.27 -18.25
C GLY A 388 10.56 28.38 -18.92
N ALA A 389 11.24 29.53 -18.89
CA ALA A 389 12.59 29.67 -19.45
C ALA A 389 13.67 29.03 -18.55
N ALA A 390 14.79 28.64 -19.16
CA ALA A 390 15.99 28.15 -18.49
C ALA A 390 17.21 28.99 -18.87
N ILE A 391 18.17 29.16 -17.94
CA ILE A 391 19.44 29.85 -18.23
C ILE A 391 20.60 29.19 -17.48
N ALA A 392 21.71 28.97 -18.19
CA ALA A 392 22.96 28.48 -17.61
C ALA A 392 23.73 29.62 -16.94
N LEU A 393 24.18 29.39 -15.71
CA LEU A 393 24.95 30.32 -14.89
C LEU A 393 26.26 29.67 -14.48
N SER A 394 27.29 30.49 -14.33
CA SER A 394 28.61 30.06 -13.86
C SER A 394 29.13 31.01 -12.80
N ALA A 395 29.98 30.49 -11.92
CA ALA A 395 30.61 31.24 -10.85
C ALA A 395 32.09 30.89 -10.73
N LYS A 396 32.88 31.84 -10.22
CA LYS A 396 34.28 31.66 -9.84
C LYS A 396 34.39 31.81 -8.33
N ALA A 397 35.11 30.92 -7.66
CA ALA A 397 35.38 30.99 -6.22
C ALA A 397 36.73 30.35 -5.86
N GLY A 398 37.83 30.88 -6.40
CA GLY A 398 39.18 30.39 -6.09
C GLY A 398 39.47 30.53 -4.59
N GLY A 399 39.95 29.47 -3.95
CA GLY A 399 40.19 29.39 -2.50
C GLY A 399 38.96 29.02 -1.66
N ALA A 400 37.79 28.81 -2.27
CA ALA A 400 36.58 28.44 -1.54
C ALA A 400 36.66 27.00 -1.03
N ARG A 401 36.34 26.82 0.25
CA ARG A 401 36.26 25.54 0.96
C ARG A 401 34.89 24.88 0.87
N LYS A 402 33.84 25.62 0.51
CA LYS A 402 32.48 25.10 0.27
C LYS A 402 31.72 26.09 -0.60
N VAL A 403 30.87 25.62 -1.52
CA VAL A 403 30.04 26.49 -2.38
C VAL A 403 28.61 25.97 -2.51
N TYR A 404 27.65 26.89 -2.62
CA TYR A 404 26.23 26.59 -2.78
C TYR A 404 25.55 27.55 -3.76
N TRP A 405 24.59 27.01 -4.51
CA TRP A 405 23.53 27.79 -5.17
C TRP A 405 22.26 27.70 -4.31
N ILE A 406 21.68 28.85 -3.94
CA ILE A 406 20.55 28.93 -3.01
C ILE A 406 19.45 29.80 -3.62
N LEU A 407 18.23 29.27 -3.76
CA LEU A 407 17.05 30.03 -4.14
C LEU A 407 16.40 30.63 -2.89
N LEU A 408 16.13 31.92 -2.95
CA LEU A 408 15.29 32.64 -2.00
C LEU A 408 13.97 32.99 -2.68
N ASP A 409 12.89 32.43 -2.16
CA ASP A 409 11.55 32.63 -2.69
C ASP A 409 10.54 32.85 -1.55
N SER A 410 9.91 34.03 -1.53
CA SER A 410 8.96 34.43 -0.48
C SER A 410 9.47 34.19 0.96
N GLY A 411 10.75 34.45 1.19
CA GLY A 411 11.40 34.28 2.51
C GLY A 411 11.80 32.84 2.86
N LYS A 412 11.60 31.87 1.95
CA LYS A 412 12.10 30.50 2.11
C LYS A 412 13.42 30.33 1.35
N GLU A 413 14.40 29.72 2.01
CA GLU A 413 15.67 29.36 1.38
C GLU A 413 15.64 27.89 0.93
N GLN A 414 16.13 27.62 -0.27
CA GLN A 414 16.29 26.28 -0.81
C GLN A 414 17.69 26.14 -1.45
N ILE A 415 18.48 25.18 -0.99
CA ILE A 415 19.74 24.82 -1.65
C ILE A 415 19.39 24.08 -2.94
N LEU A 416 19.90 24.57 -4.07
CA LEU A 416 19.68 24.01 -5.40
C LEU A 416 20.85 23.16 -5.89
N ALA A 417 22.07 23.51 -5.49
CA ALA A 417 23.28 22.75 -5.79
C ALA A 417 24.34 23.01 -4.70
N ALA A 418 25.13 21.98 -4.39
CA ALA A 418 26.29 22.05 -3.51
C ALA A 418 27.54 21.64 -4.32
N ASP A 419 28.66 22.32 -4.11
CA ASP A 419 29.95 22.03 -4.75
C ASP A 419 29.92 22.07 -6.28
N ARG A 420 29.03 22.92 -6.84
CA ARG A 420 28.92 23.19 -8.27
C ARG A 420 29.22 24.65 -8.56
N PHE A 421 30.08 24.89 -9.53
CA PHE A 421 30.42 26.19 -10.06
C PHE A 421 29.54 26.58 -11.25
N ASN A 422 28.88 25.60 -11.88
CA ASN A 422 27.87 25.82 -12.91
C ASN A 422 26.48 25.36 -12.44
N TYR A 423 25.44 26.13 -12.78
CA TYR A 423 24.06 25.78 -12.45
C TYR A 423 23.08 26.31 -13.51
N THR A 424 22.13 25.49 -13.93
CA THR A 424 21.05 25.92 -14.83
C THR A 424 19.81 26.25 -14.02
N PHE A 425 19.42 27.53 -14.00
CA PHE A 425 18.20 27.98 -13.33
C PHE A 425 16.98 27.83 -14.25
N TYR A 426 15.92 27.20 -13.75
CA TYR A 426 14.64 27.04 -14.45
C TYR A 426 13.56 27.85 -13.74
N ALA A 427 12.91 28.77 -14.46
CA ALA A 427 11.94 29.70 -13.87
C ALA A 427 10.61 29.03 -13.47
N GLY A 428 10.28 27.85 -14.02
CA GLY A 428 9.02 27.16 -13.77
C GLY A 428 7.79 27.97 -14.21
N ARG A 429 6.59 27.45 -13.86
CA ARG A 429 5.30 28.13 -14.05
C ARG A 429 5.01 29.08 -12.89
N VAL A 430 4.41 30.23 -13.19
CA VAL A 430 3.94 31.19 -12.17
C VAL A 430 2.54 31.67 -12.50
N THR A 431 1.71 31.93 -11.49
CA THR A 431 0.32 32.41 -11.68
C THR A 431 0.23 33.94 -11.81
N GLN A 432 1.34 34.64 -11.59
CA GLN A 432 1.49 36.08 -11.78
C GLN A 432 2.99 36.43 -11.81
N ASN A 433 3.32 37.64 -12.27
CA ASN A 433 4.68 38.16 -12.21
C ASN A 433 5.27 38.03 -10.81
N LYS A 434 6.49 37.50 -10.74
CA LYS A 434 7.15 37.16 -9.49
C LYS A 434 8.61 37.56 -9.51
N THR A 435 9.15 37.91 -8.36
CA THR A 435 10.60 38.10 -8.20
C THR A 435 11.12 37.10 -7.18
N VAL A 436 12.20 36.41 -7.53
CA VAL A 436 12.97 35.53 -6.65
C VAL A 436 14.42 35.97 -6.64
N SER A 437 15.22 35.50 -5.70
CA SER A 437 16.66 35.78 -5.66
C SER A 437 17.45 34.49 -5.66
N LEU A 438 18.41 34.36 -6.58
CA LEU A 438 19.35 33.24 -6.60
C LEU A 438 20.68 33.71 -6.01
N GLN A 439 21.15 33.05 -4.97
CA GLN A 439 22.43 33.34 -4.32
C GLN A 439 23.48 32.31 -4.68
N PHE A 440 24.69 32.77 -4.99
CA PHE A 440 25.89 31.95 -4.95
C PHE A 440 26.67 32.29 -3.68
N LYS A 441 26.77 31.32 -2.77
CA LYS A 441 27.40 31.45 -1.45
C LYS A 441 28.66 30.59 -1.41
N ALA A 442 29.78 31.16 -0.98
CA ALA A 442 31.07 30.47 -0.87
C ALA A 442 31.71 30.72 0.50
N LEU A 443 32.16 29.65 1.15
CA LEU A 443 32.92 29.69 2.40
C LEU A 443 34.42 29.72 2.08
N PHE A 444 35.14 30.72 2.57
CA PHE A 444 36.59 30.83 2.51
C PHE A 444 37.20 30.68 3.92
N ALA A 445 38.52 30.55 3.99
CA ALA A 445 39.24 30.61 5.26
C ALA A 445 38.97 31.92 6.04
N SER A 446 38.75 33.03 5.32
CA SER A 446 38.46 34.35 5.89
C SER A 446 36.98 34.59 6.21
N GLY A 447 36.10 33.64 5.91
CA GLY A 447 34.65 33.75 6.13
C GLY A 447 33.82 33.55 4.87
N VAL A 448 32.52 33.83 4.97
CA VAL A 448 31.55 33.61 3.89
C VAL A 448 31.45 34.83 2.97
N LYS A 449 31.42 34.60 1.67
CA LYS A 449 31.02 35.60 0.67
C LYS A 449 29.79 35.15 -0.09
N THR A 450 28.90 36.08 -0.41
CA THR A 450 27.66 35.81 -1.16
C THR A 450 27.49 36.80 -2.31
N LYS A 451 27.06 36.31 -3.48
CA LYS A 451 26.55 37.13 -4.58
C LYS A 451 25.08 36.80 -4.80
N THR A 452 24.23 37.82 -4.88
CA THR A 452 22.79 37.67 -5.11
C THR A 452 22.45 38.12 -6.52
N ILE A 453 21.72 37.28 -7.24
CA ILE A 453 21.17 37.52 -8.57
C ILE A 453 19.65 37.66 -8.42
N PRO A 454 19.09 38.89 -8.39
CA PRO A 454 17.65 39.08 -8.47
C PRO A 454 17.14 38.61 -9.84
N ILE A 455 16.07 37.81 -9.81
CA ILE A 455 15.43 37.23 -11.00
C ILE A 455 13.96 37.66 -11.01
N SER A 456 13.59 38.45 -12.02
CA SER A 456 12.18 38.75 -12.29
C SER A 456 11.63 37.73 -13.29
N ILE A 457 10.61 36.99 -12.91
CA ILE A 457 9.91 36.00 -13.72
C ILE A 457 8.57 36.61 -14.14
N LYS A 458 8.36 36.74 -15.45
CA LYS A 458 7.14 37.29 -16.02
C LYS A 458 6.17 36.17 -16.39
N GLU A 459 4.95 36.24 -15.86
CA GLU A 459 3.83 35.38 -16.27
C GLU A 459 3.41 35.77 -17.69
N ASN A 460 3.15 34.77 -18.52
CA ASN A 460 2.89 34.93 -19.95
C ASN A 460 1.97 33.84 -20.52
N VAL A 461 1.69 32.79 -19.75
CA VAL A 461 0.96 31.61 -20.13
C VAL A 461 -0.27 31.50 -19.21
N PRO A 462 -1.47 31.85 -19.70
CA PRO A 462 -2.64 31.95 -18.85
C PRO A 462 -3.03 30.58 -18.26
N ASP A 463 -3.54 30.60 -17.03
CA ASP A 463 -4.15 29.41 -16.40
C ASP A 463 -5.53 29.11 -17.05
N PRO A 464 -6.02 27.86 -16.98
CA PRO A 464 -7.27 27.51 -17.64
C PRO A 464 -8.50 28.15 -16.99
N ILE A 465 -9.37 28.75 -17.81
CA ILE A 465 -10.67 29.28 -17.40
C ILE A 465 -11.75 28.37 -18.00
N TYR A 466 -12.59 27.75 -17.16
CA TYR A 466 -13.59 26.79 -17.64
C TYR A 466 -14.86 26.77 -16.80
N ALA A 467 -15.94 26.27 -17.42
CA ALA A 467 -17.19 25.95 -16.76
C ALA A 467 -17.55 24.47 -16.94
N LEU A 468 -18.27 23.89 -15.98
CA LEU A 468 -18.81 22.53 -16.07
C LEU A 468 -20.28 22.58 -16.49
N ASN A 469 -20.58 22.11 -17.70
CA ASN A 469 -21.96 22.05 -18.19
C ASN A 469 -22.60 20.75 -17.70
N THR A 470 -23.56 20.86 -16.78
CA THR A 470 -24.30 19.72 -16.23
C THR A 470 -25.80 20.02 -16.15
N PRO A 471 -26.67 19.01 -16.33
CA PRO A 471 -28.09 19.19 -16.08
C PRO A 471 -28.34 19.36 -14.57
N LYS A 472 -29.36 20.16 -14.20
CA LYS A 472 -29.76 20.32 -12.79
C LYS A 472 -30.30 19.01 -12.18
N LYS A 473 -30.86 18.13 -13.01
CA LYS A 473 -31.47 16.86 -12.60
C LYS A 473 -30.98 15.71 -13.47
N TRP A 474 -30.85 14.53 -12.88
CA TRP A 474 -30.51 13.28 -13.57
C TRP A 474 -31.31 12.12 -12.98
N ASN A 475 -31.77 11.20 -13.80
CA ASN A 475 -32.55 10.04 -13.34
C ASN A 475 -31.66 8.91 -12.74
N GLY A 476 -30.35 9.06 -12.81
CA GLY A 476 -29.40 8.07 -12.28
C GLY A 476 -29.31 6.79 -13.12
N ARG A 477 -29.85 6.75 -14.34
CA ARG A 477 -29.90 5.56 -15.22
C ARG A 477 -29.42 5.84 -16.64
N ASP A 478 -29.80 6.98 -17.19
CA ASP A 478 -29.35 7.37 -18.52
C ASP A 478 -27.88 7.77 -18.46
N LYS A 479 -27.11 7.36 -19.45
CA LYS A 479 -25.71 7.78 -19.58
C LYS A 479 -25.65 9.32 -19.66
N LEU A 480 -24.92 9.94 -18.74
CA LEU A 480 -24.70 11.39 -18.71
C LEU A 480 -23.21 11.68 -18.91
N GLU A 481 -22.88 12.37 -19.99
CA GLU A 481 -21.53 12.83 -20.27
C GLU A 481 -21.36 14.29 -19.85
N ILE A 482 -20.25 14.57 -19.17
CA ILE A 482 -19.91 15.89 -18.63
C ILE A 482 -18.56 16.30 -19.20
N PHE A 483 -18.52 17.49 -19.77
CA PHE A 483 -17.33 18.09 -20.38
C PHE A 483 -17.09 19.48 -19.77
N PRO A 484 -15.82 19.88 -19.58
CA PRO A 484 -15.49 21.26 -19.32
C PRO A 484 -15.54 22.09 -20.60
N SER A 485 -16.11 23.29 -20.53
CA SER A 485 -15.98 24.31 -21.56
C SER A 485 -14.86 25.27 -21.18
N VAL A 486 -13.68 25.09 -21.76
CA VAL A 486 -12.50 25.95 -21.53
C VAL A 486 -12.57 27.16 -22.46
N THR A 487 -12.76 28.35 -21.90
CA THR A 487 -13.04 29.57 -22.67
C THR A 487 -11.79 30.23 -23.26
N ASN A 488 -10.62 30.06 -22.61
CA ASN A 488 -9.35 30.65 -23.04
C ASN A 488 -8.38 29.65 -23.70
N LEU A 489 -8.88 28.52 -24.23
CA LEU A 489 -8.03 27.48 -24.84
C LEU A 489 -7.19 27.99 -26.01
N THR A 490 -7.75 28.84 -26.88
CA THR A 490 -7.04 29.44 -28.02
C THR A 490 -5.86 30.30 -27.56
N GLU A 491 -6.03 31.05 -26.47
CA GLU A 491 -4.98 31.88 -25.89
C GLU A 491 -3.85 31.00 -25.34
N MET A 492 -4.18 29.97 -24.54
CA MET A 492 -3.20 29.00 -24.03
C MET A 492 -2.43 28.30 -25.17
N LYS A 493 -3.13 27.92 -26.24
CA LYS A 493 -2.52 27.27 -27.42
C LYS A 493 -1.51 28.19 -28.11
N SER A 494 -1.80 29.48 -28.20
CA SER A 494 -0.85 30.47 -28.76
C SER A 494 0.46 30.58 -27.97
N LYS A 495 0.46 30.11 -26.71
CA LYS A 495 1.60 30.09 -25.80
C LYS A 495 2.22 28.69 -25.62
N GLY A 496 1.76 27.69 -26.38
CA GLY A 496 2.26 26.31 -26.31
C GLY A 496 1.83 25.52 -25.06
N ALA A 497 0.72 25.92 -24.42
CA ALA A 497 0.20 25.29 -23.19
C ALA A 497 -1.21 24.71 -23.39
N ASP A 498 -1.43 24.05 -24.52
CA ASP A 498 -2.70 23.40 -24.89
C ASP A 498 -2.89 22.03 -24.23
N ARG A 499 -1.83 21.45 -23.66
CA ARG A 499 -1.92 20.18 -22.91
C ARG A 499 -2.50 20.42 -21.52
N LEU A 500 -3.69 19.91 -21.28
CA LEU A 500 -4.41 20.00 -20.02
C LEU A 500 -4.34 18.70 -19.23
N ASN A 501 -4.18 18.82 -17.92
CA ASN A 501 -4.30 17.74 -16.96
C ASN A 501 -5.68 17.82 -16.29
N TYR A 502 -6.39 16.68 -16.22
CA TYR A 502 -7.76 16.60 -15.71
C TYR A 502 -7.81 15.70 -14.47
N SER A 503 -8.40 16.18 -13.39
CA SER A 503 -8.63 15.39 -12.18
C SER A 503 -10.10 15.50 -11.74
N TRP A 504 -10.87 14.43 -11.96
CA TRP A 504 -12.30 14.38 -11.66
C TRP A 504 -12.56 13.74 -10.29
N LYS A 505 -13.57 14.26 -9.58
CA LYS A 505 -14.08 13.68 -8.33
C LYS A 505 -15.60 13.68 -8.31
N VAL A 506 -16.19 12.54 -7.93
CA VAL A 506 -17.63 12.35 -7.75
C VAL A 506 -17.90 12.00 -6.29
N SER A 507 -18.84 12.69 -5.65
CA SER A 507 -19.14 12.50 -4.23
C SER A 507 -20.61 12.76 -3.88
N GLY A 508 -21.04 12.31 -2.70
CA GLY A 508 -22.41 12.44 -2.20
C GLY A 508 -23.18 11.12 -2.19
N MET A 509 -22.97 10.27 -3.19
CA MET A 509 -23.53 8.92 -3.25
C MET A 509 -22.70 8.00 -4.13
N ALA A 510 -22.90 6.69 -3.98
CA ALA A 510 -22.27 5.70 -4.83
C ALA A 510 -22.74 5.85 -6.28
N THR A 511 -21.78 6.09 -7.18
CA THR A 511 -22.03 6.37 -8.60
C THR A 511 -21.06 5.57 -9.47
N ILE A 512 -21.60 4.87 -10.46
CA ILE A 512 -20.83 4.21 -11.51
C ILE A 512 -20.41 5.30 -12.50
N SER A 513 -19.11 5.54 -12.61
CA SER A 513 -18.55 6.56 -13.50
C SER A 513 -17.28 6.10 -14.20
N GLU A 514 -17.05 6.63 -15.39
CA GLU A 514 -15.79 6.50 -16.12
C GLU A 514 -15.19 7.88 -16.35
N MET A 515 -13.88 7.98 -16.19
CA MET A 515 -13.12 9.21 -16.31
C MET A 515 -12.11 9.03 -17.43
N ASP A 516 -12.14 9.92 -18.41
CA ASP A 516 -11.20 10.02 -19.52
C ASP A 516 -10.72 11.49 -19.59
N GLY A 517 -9.50 11.75 -20.06
CA GLY A 517 -8.79 13.04 -19.95
C GLY A 517 -9.44 14.20 -20.72
N GLY A 518 -10.60 14.65 -20.25
CA GLY A 518 -11.48 15.63 -20.89
C GLY A 518 -12.98 15.39 -20.68
N LYS A 519 -13.36 14.21 -20.18
CA LYS A 519 -14.75 13.74 -20.10
C LYS A 519 -15.00 12.90 -18.85
N LEU A 520 -16.08 13.22 -18.13
CA LEU A 520 -16.64 12.35 -17.10
C LEU A 520 -17.94 11.74 -17.63
N VAL A 521 -18.05 10.41 -17.56
CA VAL A 521 -19.28 9.68 -17.92
C VAL A 521 -19.90 9.12 -16.66
N LEU A 522 -21.08 9.60 -16.29
CA LEU A 522 -21.91 8.99 -15.25
C LEU A 522 -22.84 7.96 -15.89
N LYS A 523 -22.76 6.71 -15.43
CA LYS A 523 -23.56 5.61 -15.96
C LYS A 523 -24.76 5.27 -15.07
N ARG A 524 -24.57 5.31 -13.75
CA ARG A 524 -25.63 4.95 -12.81
C ARG A 524 -25.38 5.50 -11.42
N ALA A 525 -26.39 6.10 -10.81
CA ALA A 525 -26.40 6.39 -9.38
C ALA A 525 -27.05 5.24 -8.60
N GLN A 526 -26.61 5.01 -7.37
CA GLN A 526 -27.18 4.00 -6.48
C GLN A 526 -28.06 4.62 -5.38
N ASN A 527 -28.27 5.94 -5.38
CA ASN A 527 -29.14 6.65 -4.46
C ASN A 527 -29.82 7.85 -5.13
N SER A 528 -30.81 8.43 -4.47
CA SER A 528 -31.41 9.72 -4.82
C SER A 528 -30.89 10.83 -3.89
N GLY A 529 -30.83 12.07 -4.39
CA GLY A 529 -30.33 13.22 -3.63
C GLY A 529 -29.24 14.01 -4.36
N PRO A 530 -28.49 14.87 -3.66
CA PRO A 530 -27.45 15.69 -4.27
C PRO A 530 -26.19 14.88 -4.59
N LEU A 531 -25.77 14.92 -5.85
CA LEU A 531 -24.49 14.41 -6.34
C LEU A 531 -23.56 15.60 -6.64
N LYS A 532 -22.37 15.62 -6.05
CA LYS A 532 -21.35 16.64 -6.34
C LYS A 532 -20.32 16.10 -7.34
N VAL A 533 -20.14 16.83 -8.43
CA VAL A 533 -19.08 16.61 -9.43
C VAL A 533 -18.08 17.74 -9.33
N GLU A 534 -16.80 17.41 -9.25
CA GLU A 534 -15.69 18.36 -9.17
C GLU A 534 -14.64 18.00 -10.23
N LEU A 535 -14.10 19.01 -10.90
CA LEU A 535 -12.97 18.89 -11.81
C LEU A 535 -11.90 19.87 -11.34
N ALA A 536 -10.66 19.39 -11.19
CA ALA A 536 -9.47 20.22 -11.16
C ALA A 536 -8.74 20.16 -12.51
N LEU A 537 -8.34 21.31 -13.04
CA LEU A 537 -7.70 21.46 -14.34
C LEU A 537 -6.41 22.29 -14.21
N ASP A 538 -5.32 21.86 -14.86
CA ASP A 538 -4.09 22.64 -15.00
C ASP A 538 -3.43 22.43 -16.38
N ASN A 539 -2.52 23.32 -16.75
CA ASN A 539 -1.67 23.23 -17.94
C ASN A 539 -0.17 23.21 -17.55
N GLY A 540 0.16 22.61 -16.39
CA GLY A 540 1.46 22.66 -15.74
C GLY A 540 1.61 23.78 -14.69
N GLY A 541 0.64 24.69 -14.60
CA GLY A 541 0.50 25.68 -13.52
C GLY A 541 -0.20 25.13 -12.27
N ALA A 542 -0.70 26.03 -11.43
CA ALA A 542 -1.48 25.64 -10.25
C ALA A 542 -2.86 25.09 -10.67
N PRO A 543 -3.36 23.98 -10.08
CA PRO A 543 -4.67 23.45 -10.42
C PRO A 543 -5.82 24.40 -10.04
N ILE A 544 -6.69 24.69 -11.01
CA ILE A 544 -7.94 25.42 -10.82
C ILE A 544 -9.06 24.41 -10.65
N SER A 545 -9.87 24.54 -9.59
CA SER A 545 -10.93 23.58 -9.27
C SER A 545 -12.33 24.22 -9.29
N HIS A 546 -13.27 23.57 -9.95
CA HIS A 546 -14.69 23.94 -9.98
C HIS A 546 -15.57 22.74 -9.63
N SER A 547 -16.69 23.00 -8.94
CA SER A 547 -17.65 21.96 -8.58
C SER A 547 -19.08 22.35 -8.88
N VAL A 548 -19.89 21.36 -9.25
CA VAL A 548 -21.33 21.50 -9.55
C VAL A 548 -22.13 20.42 -8.82
N GLN A 549 -23.40 20.71 -8.54
CA GLN A 549 -24.33 19.75 -7.92
C GLN A 549 -25.43 19.35 -8.90
N ILE A 550 -25.69 18.04 -8.98
CA ILE A 550 -26.75 17.43 -9.77
C ILE A 550 -27.74 16.78 -8.80
N THR A 551 -29.04 17.06 -8.94
CA THR A 551 -30.06 16.35 -8.17
C THR A 551 -30.41 15.02 -8.85
N VAL A 552 -30.11 13.91 -8.19
CA VAL A 552 -30.44 12.56 -8.66
C VAL A 552 -31.82 12.16 -8.17
N ALA A 553 -32.67 11.66 -9.07
CA ALA A 553 -33.97 11.07 -8.74
C ALA A 553 -34.11 9.71 -9.43
N GLU A 554 -33.89 8.64 -8.68
CA GLU A 554 -33.97 7.28 -9.21
C GLU A 554 -35.42 6.89 -9.56
N PRO A 555 -35.61 5.98 -10.53
CA PRO A 555 -36.90 5.33 -10.70
C PRO A 555 -37.24 4.51 -9.46
N LYS A 556 -38.55 4.37 -9.16
CA LYS A 556 -39.03 3.57 -8.02
C LYS A 556 -38.57 2.11 -8.08
N GLN A 557 -38.47 1.55 -9.28
CA GLN A 557 -37.99 0.19 -9.55
C GLN A 557 -37.22 0.19 -10.88
N ASP A 558 -36.19 -0.64 -10.98
CA ASP A 558 -35.48 -0.87 -12.25
C ASP A 558 -36.28 -1.84 -13.14
N ALA A 559 -36.21 -1.65 -14.46
CA ALA A 559 -36.74 -2.63 -15.39
C ALA A 559 -35.90 -3.92 -15.35
N TRP A 560 -36.57 -5.08 -15.39
CA TRP A 560 -35.89 -6.38 -15.45
C TRP A 560 -35.10 -6.53 -16.75
N VAL A 561 -33.79 -6.78 -16.61
CA VAL A 561 -32.90 -7.01 -17.76
C VAL A 561 -32.93 -8.49 -18.11
N LYS A 562 -33.42 -8.83 -19.32
CA LYS A 562 -33.46 -10.22 -19.79
C LYS A 562 -32.09 -10.67 -20.27
N ARG A 563 -31.70 -11.90 -19.91
CA ARG A 563 -30.49 -12.54 -20.45
C ARG A 563 -30.69 -12.86 -21.94
N ILE A 564 -29.67 -12.65 -22.75
CA ILE A 564 -29.61 -13.16 -24.12
C ILE A 564 -28.95 -14.55 -24.09
N PRO A 565 -29.59 -15.61 -24.62
CA PRO A 565 -28.99 -16.95 -24.67
C PRO A 565 -27.82 -17.03 -25.67
N SER A 566 -26.85 -17.89 -25.39
CA SER A 566 -25.68 -18.11 -26.27
C SER A 566 -26.08 -18.67 -27.64
N ALA A 567 -25.17 -18.62 -28.62
CA ALA A 567 -25.42 -19.14 -29.97
C ALA A 567 -25.73 -20.64 -29.96
N ASP A 568 -25.06 -21.39 -29.09
CA ASP A 568 -25.38 -22.76 -28.74
C ASP A 568 -25.66 -22.82 -27.23
N GLU A 569 -26.90 -23.13 -26.87
CA GLU A 569 -27.34 -23.23 -25.49
C GLU A 569 -28.30 -24.42 -25.33
N LYS A 570 -27.88 -25.41 -24.54
CA LYS A 570 -28.70 -26.58 -24.22
C LYS A 570 -28.83 -26.74 -22.70
N PRO A 571 -29.97 -27.24 -22.20
CA PRO A 571 -30.13 -27.62 -20.80
C PRO A 571 -29.21 -28.80 -20.47
N VAL A 572 -28.69 -28.83 -19.25
CA VAL A 572 -27.91 -29.97 -18.73
C VAL A 572 -28.56 -30.51 -17.46
N ASN A 573 -28.23 -31.76 -17.11
CA ASN A 573 -28.73 -32.37 -15.88
C ASN A 573 -28.43 -31.48 -14.65
N HIS A 574 -29.34 -31.46 -13.68
CA HIS A 574 -29.23 -30.71 -12.43
C HIS A 574 -29.20 -29.17 -12.57
N GLN A 575 -29.46 -28.63 -13.76
CA GLN A 575 -29.36 -27.19 -13.99
C GLN A 575 -30.43 -26.38 -13.24
N PHE A 576 -30.01 -25.26 -12.68
CA PHE A 576 -30.88 -24.26 -12.06
C PHE A 576 -31.26 -23.16 -13.05
N TYR A 577 -32.52 -22.73 -13.02
CA TYR A 577 -33.03 -21.58 -13.76
C TYR A 577 -33.48 -20.50 -12.77
N ALA A 578 -33.00 -19.28 -12.97
CA ALA A 578 -33.46 -18.16 -12.16
C ALA A 578 -34.85 -17.72 -12.59
N ARG A 579 -35.74 -17.50 -11.61
CA ARG A 579 -37.06 -16.91 -11.84
C ARG A 579 -36.98 -15.38 -11.95
N ASP A 580 -37.74 -14.81 -12.87
CA ASP A 580 -37.97 -13.37 -12.97
C ASP A 580 -39.12 -12.91 -12.03
N ASP A 581 -39.52 -11.64 -12.13
CA ASP A 581 -40.57 -11.06 -11.29
C ASP A 581 -41.98 -11.61 -11.58
N SER A 582 -42.14 -12.39 -12.66
CA SER A 582 -43.37 -13.13 -12.96
C SER A 582 -43.42 -14.53 -12.36
N ASP A 583 -42.44 -14.88 -11.50
CA ASP A 583 -42.30 -16.20 -10.86
C ASP A 583 -41.98 -17.36 -11.84
N HIS A 584 -41.41 -17.03 -12.99
CA HIS A 584 -41.03 -17.99 -14.02
C HIS A 584 -39.56 -17.83 -14.44
N GLY A 585 -38.92 -18.94 -14.76
CA GLY A 585 -37.60 -18.98 -15.39
C GLY A 585 -37.74 -19.42 -16.84
N THR A 586 -36.86 -18.94 -17.71
CA THR A 586 -36.87 -19.31 -19.14
C THR A 586 -35.76 -20.29 -19.45
N LEU A 587 -36.13 -21.48 -19.89
CA LEU A 587 -35.21 -22.47 -20.46
C LEU A 587 -35.10 -22.22 -21.95
N TYR A 588 -33.88 -22.03 -22.44
CA TYR A 588 -33.57 -21.91 -23.86
C TYR A 588 -32.93 -23.19 -24.39
N TYR A 589 -33.32 -23.56 -25.61
CA TYR A 589 -32.74 -24.62 -26.41
C TYR A 589 -32.42 -24.06 -27.79
N LYS A 590 -31.14 -23.74 -28.01
CA LYS A 590 -30.67 -23.00 -29.18
C LYS A 590 -29.41 -23.66 -29.74
N GLY A 591 -29.34 -23.76 -31.06
CA GLY A 591 -28.17 -24.29 -31.75
C GLY A 591 -28.46 -24.60 -33.21
N THR A 592 -27.60 -25.42 -33.80
CA THR A 592 -27.69 -25.85 -35.21
C THR A 592 -27.78 -27.37 -35.29
N LEU A 593 -28.67 -27.91 -36.13
CA LEU A 593 -28.75 -29.34 -36.39
C LEU A 593 -27.60 -29.80 -37.28
N ALA A 594 -27.04 -30.97 -36.97
CA ALA A 594 -26.01 -31.60 -37.80
C ALA A 594 -26.58 -32.08 -39.16
N GLU A 595 -27.86 -32.43 -39.19
CA GLU A 595 -28.56 -32.91 -40.37
C GLU A 595 -29.93 -32.23 -40.49
N PRO A 596 -30.43 -31.98 -41.72
CA PRO A 596 -31.76 -31.41 -41.93
C PRO A 596 -32.89 -32.24 -41.28
N ALA A 597 -33.95 -31.56 -40.87
CA ALA A 597 -35.19 -32.14 -40.37
C ALA A 597 -36.36 -31.22 -40.73
N ASP A 598 -37.60 -31.71 -40.65
CA ASP A 598 -38.79 -30.87 -40.94
C ASP A 598 -39.03 -29.87 -39.81
N SER A 599 -38.82 -30.31 -38.57
CA SER A 599 -38.95 -29.49 -37.37
C SER A 599 -38.17 -30.08 -36.21
N VAL A 600 -37.88 -29.24 -35.22
CA VAL A 600 -37.46 -29.64 -33.88
C VAL A 600 -38.62 -29.54 -32.91
N PHE A 601 -38.56 -30.32 -31.83
CA PHE A 601 -39.47 -30.20 -30.70
C PHE A 601 -38.72 -30.20 -29.36
N LEU A 602 -39.33 -29.54 -28.37
CA LEU A 602 -38.92 -29.58 -26.98
C LEU A 602 -40.12 -29.95 -26.11
N LYS A 603 -40.09 -31.14 -25.51
CA LYS A 603 -41.10 -31.62 -24.57
C LYS A 603 -40.65 -31.32 -23.14
N LEU A 604 -41.51 -30.71 -22.34
CA LEU A 604 -41.27 -30.43 -20.91
C LEU A 604 -42.15 -31.35 -20.05
N TYR A 605 -41.57 -31.95 -19.02
CA TYR A 605 -42.26 -32.86 -18.11
C TYR A 605 -42.06 -32.49 -16.64
N THR A 606 -42.99 -32.94 -15.80
CA THR A 606 -42.81 -33.10 -14.35
C THR A 606 -43.03 -34.57 -13.98
N GLY A 607 -41.98 -35.24 -13.50
CA GLY A 607 -41.98 -36.70 -13.45
C GLY A 607 -42.24 -37.30 -14.83
N ASP A 608 -43.29 -38.10 -14.96
CA ASP A 608 -43.72 -38.69 -16.24
C ASP A 608 -44.82 -37.91 -16.94
N LYS A 609 -45.36 -36.86 -16.31
CA LYS A 609 -46.42 -36.03 -16.87
C LYS A 609 -45.86 -35.02 -17.87
N LEU A 610 -46.26 -35.10 -19.13
CA LEU A 610 -45.99 -34.08 -20.14
C LEU A 610 -46.78 -32.81 -19.80
N LEU A 611 -46.08 -31.68 -19.70
CA LEU A 611 -46.67 -30.37 -19.43
C LEU A 611 -46.82 -29.52 -20.68
N ASP A 612 -45.82 -29.53 -21.55
CA ASP A 612 -45.78 -28.66 -22.73
C ASP A 612 -44.94 -29.30 -23.86
N THR A 613 -45.24 -28.93 -25.11
CA THR A 613 -44.46 -29.30 -26.29
C THR A 613 -44.34 -28.11 -27.21
N GLN A 614 -43.13 -27.55 -27.28
CA GLN A 614 -42.80 -26.47 -28.22
C GLN A 614 -42.22 -27.06 -29.50
N ARG A 615 -42.54 -26.46 -30.65
CA ARG A 615 -42.07 -26.92 -31.97
C ARG A 615 -41.62 -25.74 -32.82
N GLN A 616 -40.59 -25.97 -33.63
CA GLN A 616 -40.12 -25.00 -34.60
C GLN A 616 -39.79 -25.71 -35.91
N LYS A 617 -40.31 -25.19 -37.04
CA LYS A 617 -39.88 -25.62 -38.36
C LYS A 617 -38.41 -25.25 -38.59
N ILE A 618 -37.67 -26.14 -39.23
CA ILE A 618 -36.27 -25.91 -39.55
C ILE A 618 -36.15 -25.36 -40.97
N ASN A 619 -35.36 -24.30 -41.09
CA ASN A 619 -35.08 -23.66 -42.37
C ASN A 619 -33.76 -24.18 -42.95
N VAL A 620 -33.39 -23.69 -44.13
CA VAL A 620 -32.18 -24.10 -44.88
C VAL A 620 -30.85 -23.93 -44.11
N ASP A 621 -30.82 -23.09 -43.07
CA ASP A 621 -29.64 -22.86 -42.24
C ASP A 621 -29.52 -23.82 -41.04
N ASN A 622 -30.47 -24.76 -40.89
CA ASN A 622 -30.52 -25.77 -39.83
C ASN A 622 -30.53 -25.22 -38.39
N LYS A 623 -30.81 -23.93 -38.19
CA LYS A 623 -30.80 -23.30 -36.86
C LYS A 623 -32.15 -23.41 -36.17
N TYR A 624 -32.11 -23.54 -34.84
CA TYR A 624 -33.29 -23.51 -33.99
C TYR A 624 -33.09 -22.65 -32.76
N THR A 625 -34.19 -22.12 -32.23
CA THR A 625 -34.28 -21.42 -30.95
C THR A 625 -35.68 -21.67 -30.39
N ILE A 626 -35.78 -22.65 -29.51
CA ILE A 626 -37.00 -22.94 -28.76
C ILE A 626 -36.78 -22.54 -27.30
N SER A 627 -37.83 -22.06 -26.65
CA SER A 627 -37.80 -21.81 -25.21
C SER A 627 -39.07 -22.32 -24.54
N VAL A 628 -38.96 -22.73 -23.28
CA VAL A 628 -40.11 -23.09 -22.44
C VAL A 628 -40.03 -22.37 -21.10
N SER A 629 -41.19 -22.02 -20.55
CA SER A 629 -41.32 -21.38 -19.24
C SER A 629 -41.36 -22.42 -18.12
N LEU A 630 -40.58 -22.19 -17.05
CA LEU A 630 -40.51 -23.01 -15.85
C LEU A 630 -41.08 -22.23 -14.68
N LYS A 631 -42.19 -22.68 -14.11
CA LYS A 631 -42.76 -22.06 -12.90
C LYS A 631 -41.85 -22.34 -11.70
N ALA A 632 -41.58 -21.31 -10.89
CA ALA A 632 -40.84 -21.50 -9.66
C ALA A 632 -41.65 -22.31 -8.63
N GLY A 633 -40.95 -23.15 -7.88
CA GLY A 633 -41.56 -24.03 -6.88
C GLY A 633 -40.73 -25.30 -6.67
N LEU A 634 -41.04 -26.07 -5.64
CA LEU A 634 -40.41 -27.38 -5.38
C LEU A 634 -40.86 -28.43 -6.42
N ILE A 635 -40.52 -28.17 -7.68
CA ILE A 635 -40.90 -28.92 -8.87
C ILE A 635 -39.61 -29.33 -9.58
N ALA A 636 -39.46 -30.64 -9.84
CA ALA A 636 -38.37 -31.18 -10.65
C ALA A 636 -38.86 -31.38 -12.08
N TYR A 637 -38.23 -30.68 -13.02
CA TYR A 637 -38.53 -30.76 -14.44
C TYR A 637 -37.55 -31.67 -15.17
N ARG A 638 -37.98 -32.22 -16.31
CA ARG A 638 -37.09 -32.80 -17.31
C ARG A 638 -37.52 -32.39 -18.72
N THR A 639 -36.58 -32.35 -19.65
CA THR A 639 -36.83 -32.04 -21.05
C THR A 639 -36.38 -33.15 -21.98
N GLU A 640 -37.12 -33.36 -23.06
CA GLU A 640 -36.70 -34.17 -24.20
C GLU A 640 -36.69 -33.30 -25.45
N PHE A 641 -35.52 -33.15 -26.06
CA PHE A 641 -35.34 -32.44 -27.32
C PHE A 641 -35.16 -33.45 -28.45
N GLY A 642 -35.81 -33.18 -29.57
CA GLY A 642 -35.75 -34.07 -30.72
C GLY A 642 -36.10 -33.40 -32.04
N ILE A 643 -36.03 -34.20 -33.09
CA ILE A 643 -36.37 -33.81 -34.46
C ILE A 643 -37.53 -34.63 -34.98
N LYS A 644 -38.22 -34.08 -35.97
CA LYS A 644 -39.24 -34.79 -36.75
C LYS A 644 -38.83 -34.84 -38.23
N ARG A 645 -38.90 -36.03 -38.82
CA ARG A 645 -38.72 -36.30 -40.26
C ARG A 645 -39.89 -37.16 -40.74
N GLY A 646 -40.74 -36.60 -41.60
CA GLY A 646 -42.00 -37.21 -41.99
C GLY A 646 -42.88 -37.51 -40.77
N ALA A 647 -43.26 -38.78 -40.60
CA ALA A 647 -44.07 -39.24 -39.47
C ALA A 647 -43.26 -39.62 -38.22
N VAL A 648 -41.93 -39.63 -38.28
CA VAL A 648 -41.06 -40.15 -37.21
C VAL A 648 -40.51 -39.01 -36.34
N GLU A 649 -40.72 -39.11 -35.03
CA GLU A 649 -40.03 -38.28 -34.03
C GLU A 649 -38.83 -39.04 -33.44
N THR A 650 -37.66 -38.40 -33.43
CA THR A 650 -36.45 -38.95 -32.82
C THR A 650 -35.98 -38.03 -31.71
N ILE A 651 -35.84 -38.56 -30.50
CA ILE A 651 -35.26 -37.83 -29.37
C ILE A 651 -33.74 -37.83 -29.55
N LEU A 652 -33.13 -36.65 -29.48
CA LEU A 652 -31.70 -36.47 -29.60
C LEU A 652 -31.03 -36.31 -28.24
N GLU A 653 -31.66 -35.55 -27.35
CA GLU A 653 -31.06 -35.15 -26.08
C GLU A 653 -32.10 -35.09 -24.96
N LYS A 654 -31.64 -35.34 -23.73
CA LYS A 654 -32.44 -35.24 -22.51
C LYS A 654 -31.69 -34.47 -21.43
N ALA A 655 -32.44 -33.71 -20.64
CA ALA A 655 -31.91 -33.08 -19.42
C ALA A 655 -32.90 -33.30 -18.27
N ASN A 656 -32.41 -33.76 -17.13
CA ASN A 656 -33.20 -34.16 -15.98
C ASN A 656 -32.86 -33.33 -14.73
N ASP A 657 -33.76 -33.36 -13.75
CA ASP A 657 -33.61 -32.68 -12.45
C ASP A 657 -33.36 -31.17 -12.59
N LEU A 658 -34.12 -30.53 -13.47
CA LEU A 658 -34.09 -29.10 -13.69
C LEU A 658 -34.99 -28.41 -12.67
N VAL A 659 -34.54 -27.31 -12.08
CA VAL A 659 -35.30 -26.57 -11.06
C VAL A 659 -35.32 -25.07 -11.35
N CYS A 660 -36.36 -24.37 -10.91
CA CYS A 660 -36.53 -22.93 -11.11
C CYS A 660 -36.75 -22.20 -9.78
N GLY A 661 -35.98 -21.15 -9.49
CA GLY A 661 -36.08 -20.42 -8.22
C GLY A 661 -35.16 -19.20 -8.09
N ASP A 662 -34.76 -18.88 -6.86
CA ASP A 662 -33.98 -17.67 -6.55
C ASP A 662 -32.46 -17.92 -6.49
N VAL A 663 -31.69 -16.93 -6.97
CA VAL A 663 -30.22 -16.98 -6.98
C VAL A 663 -29.63 -15.92 -6.04
N PHE A 664 -28.69 -16.33 -5.20
CA PHE A 664 -27.93 -15.45 -4.32
C PHE A 664 -26.42 -15.63 -4.53
N ILE A 665 -25.67 -14.57 -4.28
CA ILE A 665 -24.21 -14.59 -4.25
C ILE A 665 -23.74 -14.47 -2.80
N ILE A 666 -22.75 -15.26 -2.42
CA ILE A 666 -21.92 -14.99 -1.24
C ILE A 666 -20.56 -14.51 -1.71
N GLN A 667 -20.07 -13.41 -1.13
CA GLN A 667 -18.76 -12.85 -1.46
C GLN A 667 -18.11 -12.21 -0.23
N GLY A 668 -16.79 -12.05 -0.25
CA GLY A 668 -16.01 -11.46 0.85
C GLY A 668 -14.80 -12.31 1.22
N GLN A 669 -14.49 -12.43 2.52
CA GLN A 669 -13.31 -13.19 2.98
C GLN A 669 -13.67 -14.47 3.76
N SER A 670 -12.81 -14.91 4.68
CA SER A 670 -12.90 -16.22 5.34
C SER A 670 -14.21 -16.43 6.13
N ASN A 671 -14.79 -15.40 6.74
CA ASN A 671 -16.11 -15.52 7.37
C ASN A 671 -17.26 -15.60 6.33
N ALA A 672 -17.08 -15.07 5.11
CA ALA A 672 -18.00 -15.34 3.99
C ALA A 672 -17.85 -16.76 3.43
N GLU A 673 -16.62 -17.29 3.34
CA GLU A 673 -16.38 -18.71 3.04
C GLU A 673 -16.98 -19.64 4.10
N ALA A 674 -17.14 -19.13 5.33
CA ALA A 674 -17.45 -19.86 6.54
C ALA A 674 -16.31 -20.81 6.97
N TRP A 675 -15.08 -20.31 6.95
CA TRP A 675 -13.91 -21.06 7.40
C TRP A 675 -14.03 -21.44 8.88
N THR A 676 -13.75 -22.71 9.19
CA THR A 676 -13.56 -23.23 10.57
C THR A 676 -12.31 -24.09 10.57
N ASP A 677 -11.52 -24.08 11.65
CA ASP A 677 -10.28 -24.86 11.74
C ASP A 677 -10.54 -26.37 11.63
N GLU A 678 -11.69 -26.82 12.12
CA GLU A 678 -12.15 -28.22 12.06
C GLU A 678 -12.91 -28.55 10.75
N ARG A 679 -13.21 -27.55 9.91
CA ARG A 679 -13.96 -27.67 8.65
C ARG A 679 -15.27 -28.47 8.78
N ILE A 680 -16.09 -28.05 9.74
CA ILE A 680 -17.33 -28.75 10.11
C ILE A 680 -18.34 -28.73 8.95
N VAL A 681 -18.89 -29.91 8.66
CA VAL A 681 -19.89 -30.11 7.62
C VAL A 681 -21.29 -29.92 8.20
N HIS A 682 -22.07 -29.01 7.62
CA HIS A 682 -23.46 -28.79 7.97
C HIS A 682 -24.29 -30.05 7.65
N PRO A 683 -25.20 -30.53 8.51
CA PRO A 683 -25.91 -31.80 8.29
C PRO A 683 -27.00 -31.74 7.20
N TYR A 684 -27.60 -30.57 6.98
CA TYR A 684 -28.68 -30.40 5.98
C TYR A 684 -28.21 -30.71 4.55
N ARG A 685 -29.03 -31.48 3.82
CA ARG A 685 -28.91 -31.77 2.39
C ARG A 685 -30.27 -31.57 1.74
N SER A 686 -30.30 -31.02 0.52
CA SER A 686 -31.56 -30.79 -0.19
C SER A 686 -31.34 -30.79 -1.71
N PRO A 687 -32.21 -31.45 -2.50
CA PRO A 687 -32.21 -31.30 -3.96
C PRO A 687 -32.72 -29.91 -4.40
N TRP A 688 -33.24 -29.12 -3.48
CA TRP A 688 -33.74 -27.77 -3.75
C TRP A 688 -32.71 -26.68 -3.44
N LEU A 689 -31.52 -27.05 -2.96
CA LEU A 689 -30.41 -26.14 -2.69
C LEU A 689 -29.26 -26.46 -3.64
N ARG A 690 -29.01 -25.59 -4.63
CA ARG A 690 -28.04 -25.85 -5.71
C ARG A 690 -26.84 -24.91 -5.64
N SER A 691 -25.75 -25.36 -6.27
CA SER A 691 -24.60 -24.52 -6.60
C SER A 691 -23.93 -25.04 -7.88
N PHE A 692 -22.98 -24.27 -8.41
CA PHE A 692 -22.31 -24.55 -9.68
C PHE A 692 -20.79 -24.41 -9.56
N GLY A 693 -20.06 -25.37 -10.11
CA GLY A 693 -18.59 -25.37 -10.15
C GLY A 693 -17.94 -25.43 -8.76
N THR A 694 -16.83 -24.72 -8.59
CA THR A 694 -15.98 -24.76 -7.38
C THR A 694 -15.50 -23.36 -6.97
N PRO A 695 -15.37 -23.04 -5.68
CA PRO A 695 -14.70 -21.83 -5.22
C PRO A 695 -13.16 -21.95 -5.19
N SER A 696 -12.58 -23.06 -5.67
CA SER A 696 -11.13 -23.28 -5.65
C SER A 696 -10.34 -22.17 -6.36
N THR A 697 -9.19 -21.81 -5.79
CA THR A 697 -8.20 -20.91 -6.39
C THR A 697 -7.26 -21.61 -7.38
N ASN A 698 -7.32 -22.93 -7.47
CA ASN A 698 -6.55 -23.68 -8.46
C ASN A 698 -7.08 -23.33 -9.87
N LYS A 699 -6.21 -22.83 -10.74
CA LYS A 699 -6.61 -22.31 -12.07
C LYS A 699 -7.25 -23.38 -12.96
N ASP A 700 -6.78 -24.62 -12.86
CA ASP A 700 -7.28 -25.74 -13.66
C ASP A 700 -8.70 -26.14 -13.23
N ARG A 701 -8.97 -26.09 -11.91
CA ARG A 701 -10.28 -26.42 -11.33
C ARG A 701 -11.26 -25.26 -11.32
N ALA A 702 -10.78 -24.01 -11.27
CA ALA A 702 -11.63 -22.82 -11.24
C ALA A 702 -12.58 -22.72 -12.44
N ARG A 703 -12.32 -23.50 -13.50
CA ARG A 703 -13.13 -23.62 -14.72
C ARG A 703 -14.03 -24.87 -14.78
N ASP A 704 -14.28 -25.54 -13.66
CA ASP A 704 -15.17 -26.71 -13.65
C ASP A 704 -16.64 -26.31 -13.91
N THR A 705 -17.22 -26.86 -14.98
CA THR A 705 -18.62 -26.61 -15.41
C THR A 705 -19.56 -27.72 -14.98
N VAL A 706 -19.85 -27.80 -13.68
CA VAL A 706 -20.67 -28.88 -13.11
C VAL A 706 -21.77 -28.33 -12.19
N TRP A 707 -22.96 -28.93 -12.24
CA TRP A 707 -24.09 -28.65 -11.35
C TRP A 707 -24.18 -29.68 -10.23
N GLY A 708 -24.64 -29.24 -9.06
CA GLY A 708 -24.85 -30.14 -7.92
C GLY A 708 -25.61 -29.51 -6.77
N ASN A 709 -25.89 -30.33 -5.77
CA ASN A 709 -26.47 -29.86 -4.51
C ASN A 709 -25.42 -29.11 -3.71
N ALA A 710 -25.80 -27.97 -3.14
CA ALA A 710 -24.87 -27.16 -2.37
C ALA A 710 -24.49 -27.84 -1.05
N LEU A 711 -23.25 -27.58 -0.62
CA LEU A 711 -22.64 -28.13 0.59
C LEU A 711 -21.97 -27.00 1.38
N SER A 712 -21.86 -27.12 2.70
CA SER A 712 -21.09 -26.13 3.46
C SER A 712 -19.60 -26.28 3.18
N PHE A 713 -19.14 -27.52 3.21
CA PHE A 713 -17.79 -27.99 2.91
C PHE A 713 -17.89 -29.46 2.48
N ASN A 714 -16.98 -29.92 1.61
CA ASN A 714 -17.08 -31.26 0.98
C ASN A 714 -15.95 -32.25 1.34
N GLY A 715 -15.10 -31.98 2.35
CA GLY A 715 -14.12 -32.97 2.88
C GLY A 715 -12.96 -33.39 1.95
N GLY A 716 -11.83 -33.80 2.52
CA GLY A 716 -10.77 -34.57 1.83
C GLY A 716 -9.78 -33.82 0.92
N LYS A 717 -8.77 -34.56 0.41
CA LYS A 717 -7.66 -34.05 -0.45
C LYS A 717 -8.08 -33.68 -1.88
N ASN A 718 -9.28 -34.08 -2.35
CA ASN A 718 -9.68 -34.02 -3.77
C ASN A 718 -11.07 -33.42 -4.08
N HIS A 719 -11.80 -32.80 -3.16
CA HIS A 719 -13.17 -32.31 -3.42
C HIS A 719 -13.36 -30.81 -3.16
N HIS A 720 -13.73 -30.06 -4.21
CA HIS A 720 -13.90 -28.60 -4.15
C HIS A 720 -15.26 -28.10 -4.69
N HIS A 721 -16.15 -28.96 -5.19
CA HIS A 721 -17.39 -28.49 -5.83
C HIS A 721 -18.49 -28.09 -4.84
N PHE A 722 -19.32 -27.15 -5.28
CA PHE A 722 -20.62 -26.77 -4.67
C PHE A 722 -20.57 -26.18 -3.26
N GLN A 723 -19.39 -25.76 -2.79
CA GLN A 723 -19.21 -25.23 -1.45
C GLN A 723 -19.78 -23.81 -1.35
N ILE A 724 -20.67 -23.60 -0.38
CA ILE A 724 -21.34 -22.32 -0.11
C ILE A 724 -21.18 -21.85 1.35
N GLY A 725 -20.40 -22.56 2.17
CA GLY A 725 -20.18 -22.22 3.57
C GLY A 725 -21.33 -22.63 4.50
N TYR A 726 -21.04 -22.73 5.80
CA TYR A 726 -21.98 -23.20 6.82
C TYR A 726 -23.24 -22.31 6.90
N TRP A 727 -23.05 -21.00 7.00
CA TRP A 727 -24.18 -20.05 7.05
C TRP A 727 -24.95 -19.96 5.73
N GLY A 728 -24.29 -20.21 4.58
CA GLY A 728 -24.96 -20.30 3.29
C GLY A 728 -25.95 -21.46 3.22
N VAL A 729 -25.56 -22.64 3.72
CA VAL A 729 -26.47 -23.80 3.82
C VAL A 729 -27.62 -23.52 4.79
N GLU A 730 -27.34 -22.94 5.96
CA GLU A 730 -28.37 -22.62 6.95
C GLU A 730 -29.38 -21.60 6.39
N LEU A 731 -28.91 -20.57 5.69
CA LEU A 731 -29.76 -19.58 5.05
C LEU A 731 -30.63 -20.21 3.95
N GLY A 732 -30.03 -21.03 3.08
CA GLY A 732 -30.75 -21.76 2.04
C GLY A 732 -31.86 -22.64 2.62
N LYS A 733 -31.58 -23.36 3.71
CA LYS A 733 -32.58 -24.16 4.44
C LYS A 733 -33.78 -23.31 4.90
N LEU A 734 -33.52 -22.15 5.50
CA LEU A 734 -34.57 -21.25 6.01
C LEU A 734 -35.44 -20.70 4.87
N LEU A 735 -34.82 -20.27 3.77
CA LEU A 735 -35.52 -19.74 2.59
C LEU A 735 -36.39 -20.80 1.90
N ILE A 736 -35.85 -22.00 1.65
CA ILE A 736 -36.61 -23.11 1.05
C ILE A 736 -37.80 -23.49 1.95
N LYS A 737 -37.57 -23.58 3.27
CA LYS A 737 -38.62 -23.95 4.23
C LYS A 737 -39.78 -22.96 4.20
N GLN A 738 -39.47 -21.67 4.13
CA GLN A 738 -40.44 -20.57 4.18
C GLN A 738 -41.18 -20.38 2.85
N HIS A 739 -40.43 -20.27 1.74
CA HIS A 739 -40.96 -19.79 0.46
C HIS A 739 -41.32 -20.91 -0.51
N LYS A 740 -40.94 -22.16 -0.22
CA LYS A 740 -41.23 -23.33 -1.07
C LYS A 740 -40.73 -23.17 -2.51
N VAL A 741 -39.60 -22.48 -2.67
CA VAL A 741 -38.88 -22.33 -3.95
C VAL A 741 -37.45 -22.86 -3.82
N PRO A 742 -36.89 -23.46 -4.89
CA PRO A 742 -35.48 -23.80 -4.99
C PRO A 742 -34.59 -22.57 -4.81
N ILE A 743 -33.43 -22.76 -4.18
CA ILE A 743 -32.44 -21.71 -3.94
C ILE A 743 -31.10 -22.14 -4.57
N CYS A 744 -30.48 -21.24 -5.31
CA CYS A 744 -29.10 -21.39 -5.78
C CYS A 744 -28.21 -20.37 -5.08
N ILE A 745 -27.09 -20.82 -4.54
CA ILE A 745 -26.08 -19.94 -3.95
C ILE A 745 -24.73 -20.20 -4.60
N ILE A 746 -24.10 -19.15 -5.12
CA ILE A 746 -22.73 -19.19 -5.63
C ILE A 746 -21.84 -18.40 -4.68
N ASN A 747 -20.95 -19.11 -3.97
CA ASN A 747 -19.98 -18.49 -3.07
C ASN A 747 -18.66 -18.24 -3.81
N GLY A 748 -18.25 -16.98 -3.89
CA GLY A 748 -16.99 -16.52 -4.51
C GLY A 748 -15.96 -15.98 -3.52
N ALA A 749 -16.21 -16.12 -2.22
CA ALA A 749 -15.37 -15.58 -1.15
C ALA A 749 -13.95 -16.16 -1.17
N GLN A 750 -13.01 -15.37 -0.64
CA GLN A 750 -11.59 -15.72 -0.54
C GLN A 750 -10.99 -15.30 0.81
N GLY A 751 -10.57 -16.27 1.61
CA GLY A 751 -9.95 -16.05 2.92
C GLY A 751 -8.70 -15.15 2.89
N GLY A 752 -8.55 -14.31 3.90
CA GLY A 752 -7.37 -13.45 4.10
C GLY A 752 -7.23 -12.30 3.09
N THR A 753 -8.35 -11.79 2.58
CA THR A 753 -8.34 -10.76 1.52
C THR A 753 -8.90 -9.42 1.99
N ARG A 754 -8.35 -8.35 1.42
CA ARG A 754 -8.81 -6.97 1.56
C ARG A 754 -9.73 -6.57 0.42
N VAL A 755 -10.52 -5.50 0.60
CA VAL A 755 -11.50 -5.03 -0.40
C VAL A 755 -10.85 -4.60 -1.74
N ASP A 756 -9.61 -4.12 -1.74
CA ASP A 756 -8.86 -3.77 -2.97
C ASP A 756 -8.54 -4.99 -3.85
N GLN A 757 -8.56 -6.20 -3.28
CA GLN A 757 -8.31 -7.45 -4.02
C GLN A 757 -9.57 -8.02 -4.68
N HIS A 758 -10.76 -7.51 -4.32
CA HIS A 758 -12.06 -7.93 -4.87
C HIS A 758 -12.48 -7.14 -6.10
N GLN A 759 -11.63 -6.26 -6.61
CA GLN A 759 -11.95 -5.39 -7.73
C GLN A 759 -12.08 -6.18 -9.05
N ARG A 760 -12.96 -5.70 -9.93
CA ARG A 760 -13.12 -6.22 -11.28
C ARG A 760 -11.86 -5.93 -12.10
N ASN A 761 -11.34 -6.94 -12.78
CA ASN A 761 -10.31 -6.74 -13.78
C ASN A 761 -10.97 -6.22 -15.07
N GLU A 762 -10.75 -4.96 -15.42
CA GLU A 762 -11.42 -4.34 -16.58
C GLU A 762 -10.93 -4.89 -17.92
N SER A 763 -9.66 -5.33 -18.03
CA SER A 763 -9.12 -5.89 -19.27
C SER A 763 -9.53 -7.35 -19.49
N ASN A 764 -9.72 -8.10 -18.41
CA ASN A 764 -10.23 -9.47 -18.45
C ASN A 764 -11.17 -9.76 -17.27
N PRO A 765 -12.47 -9.43 -17.40
CA PRO A 765 -13.42 -9.53 -16.28
C PRO A 765 -13.65 -10.94 -15.76
N THR A 766 -13.34 -11.97 -16.56
CA THR A 766 -13.49 -13.39 -16.22
C THR A 766 -12.16 -14.07 -15.94
N ASP A 767 -11.13 -13.29 -15.61
CA ASP A 767 -9.84 -13.80 -15.19
C ASP A 767 -9.98 -14.61 -13.90
N VAL A 768 -9.95 -15.94 -14.05
CA VAL A 768 -10.08 -16.90 -12.95
C VAL A 768 -8.89 -16.89 -11.98
N THR A 769 -7.83 -16.13 -12.26
CA THR A 769 -6.77 -15.88 -11.27
C THR A 769 -7.18 -14.83 -10.24
N THR A 770 -8.14 -13.97 -10.56
CA THR A 770 -8.70 -12.94 -9.68
C THR A 770 -9.93 -13.45 -8.92
N ILE A 771 -10.23 -12.86 -7.75
CA ILE A 771 -11.39 -13.25 -6.93
C ILE A 771 -12.69 -12.93 -7.66
N TYR A 772 -12.80 -11.71 -8.18
CA TYR A 772 -13.96 -11.26 -8.93
C TYR A 772 -14.19 -12.11 -10.20
N GLY A 773 -13.13 -12.34 -10.98
CA GLY A 773 -13.24 -13.03 -12.26
C GLY A 773 -13.63 -14.51 -12.15
N ARG A 774 -13.20 -15.22 -11.09
CA ARG A 774 -13.69 -16.58 -10.80
C ARG A 774 -15.19 -16.61 -10.59
N LEU A 775 -15.72 -15.70 -9.76
CA LEU A 775 -17.14 -15.64 -9.46
C LEU A 775 -17.95 -15.30 -10.72
N LEU A 776 -17.53 -14.26 -11.46
CA LEU A 776 -18.21 -13.85 -12.69
C LEU A 776 -18.22 -14.97 -13.72
N TRP A 777 -17.06 -15.61 -13.95
CA TRP A 777 -16.97 -16.73 -14.88
C TRP A 777 -17.95 -17.86 -14.52
N ARG A 778 -18.01 -18.26 -13.24
CA ARG A 778 -18.94 -19.30 -12.78
C ARG A 778 -20.41 -18.93 -13.04
N LEU A 779 -20.81 -17.69 -12.74
CA LEU A 779 -22.18 -17.24 -12.98
C LEU A 779 -22.53 -17.12 -14.46
N GLN A 780 -21.58 -16.76 -15.32
CA GLN A 780 -21.77 -16.77 -16.77
C GLN A 780 -21.96 -18.19 -17.29
N GLN A 781 -21.12 -19.14 -16.89
CA GLN A 781 -21.27 -20.55 -17.31
C GLN A 781 -22.52 -21.20 -16.74
N ALA A 782 -22.94 -20.82 -15.53
CA ALA A 782 -24.21 -21.23 -14.94
C ALA A 782 -25.44 -20.57 -15.61
N LYS A 783 -25.23 -19.56 -16.48
CA LYS A 783 -26.29 -18.77 -17.14
C LYS A 783 -27.18 -17.99 -16.15
N LEU A 784 -26.62 -17.62 -14.99
CA LEU A 784 -27.35 -17.04 -13.87
C LEU A 784 -27.10 -15.54 -13.64
N THR A 785 -26.22 -14.88 -14.40
CA THR A 785 -25.84 -13.47 -14.17
C THR A 785 -27.02 -12.50 -14.04
N HIS A 786 -28.07 -12.69 -14.85
CA HIS A 786 -29.27 -11.86 -14.85
C HIS A 786 -30.33 -12.34 -13.85
N GLY A 787 -30.08 -13.44 -13.14
CA GLY A 787 -31.00 -14.02 -12.17
C GLY A 787 -30.69 -13.70 -10.71
N VAL A 788 -29.56 -13.04 -10.45
CA VAL A 788 -29.05 -12.77 -9.10
C VAL A 788 -29.96 -11.78 -8.39
N ARG A 789 -30.60 -12.21 -7.31
CA ARG A 789 -31.52 -11.40 -6.51
C ARG A 789 -30.80 -10.52 -5.49
N ALA A 790 -29.70 -11.01 -4.93
CA ALA A 790 -28.91 -10.26 -3.96
C ALA A 790 -27.47 -10.75 -3.83
N VAL A 791 -26.60 -9.85 -3.36
CA VAL A 791 -25.23 -10.14 -2.94
C VAL A 791 -25.14 -10.07 -1.41
N LEU A 792 -24.57 -11.12 -0.83
CA LEU A 792 -24.32 -11.26 0.60
C LEU A 792 -22.81 -11.09 0.84
N TRP A 793 -22.42 -9.99 1.47
CA TRP A 793 -21.03 -9.62 1.67
C TRP A 793 -20.62 -9.74 3.14
N HIS A 794 -19.50 -10.42 3.41
CA HIS A 794 -18.84 -10.38 4.71
C HIS A 794 -17.32 -10.26 4.51
N GLN A 795 -16.81 -9.06 4.73
CA GLN A 795 -15.39 -8.78 4.65
C GLN A 795 -15.04 -7.50 5.42
N GLY A 796 -13.78 -7.40 5.82
CA GLY A 796 -13.19 -6.19 6.37
C GLY A 796 -12.07 -6.50 7.36
N GLU A 797 -11.96 -7.73 7.84
CA GLU A 797 -11.05 -8.08 8.93
C GLU A 797 -9.59 -7.75 8.56
N ASN A 798 -9.22 -7.91 7.28
CA ASN A 798 -7.90 -7.54 6.76
C ASN A 798 -7.74 -6.06 6.38
N ASP A 799 -8.81 -5.27 6.34
CA ASP A 799 -8.80 -3.82 6.11
C ASP A 799 -8.75 -3.00 7.41
N GLN A 800 -8.79 -3.68 8.56
CA GLN A 800 -8.59 -3.04 9.87
C GLN A 800 -7.14 -2.57 10.09
N GLY A 801 -6.19 -3.08 9.30
CA GLY A 801 -4.77 -2.79 9.40
C GLY A 801 -4.28 -1.80 8.34
N GLU A 802 -2.96 -1.64 8.26
CA GLU A 802 -2.26 -0.71 7.37
C GLU A 802 -1.57 -1.39 6.17
N SER A 803 -1.89 -2.66 5.90
CA SER A 803 -1.20 -3.49 4.91
C SER A 803 -1.60 -3.19 3.44
N GLY A 804 -2.33 -2.11 3.17
CA GLY A 804 -2.90 -1.80 1.85
C GLY A 804 -1.97 -0.99 0.95
N ALA A 805 -2.23 -1.02 -0.37
CA ALA A 805 -1.39 -0.42 -1.41
C ALA A 805 -1.12 1.08 -1.22
N THR A 806 -2.05 1.80 -0.60
CA THR A 806 -1.97 3.25 -0.35
C THR A 806 -1.11 3.62 0.86
N GLY A 807 -0.81 2.67 1.76
CA GLY A 807 -0.06 2.90 3.02
C GLY A 807 -0.81 3.73 4.05
N THR A 808 -2.10 3.88 3.85
CA THR A 808 -3.02 4.30 4.89
C THR A 808 -3.69 3.06 5.48
N PHE A 809 -4.41 3.22 6.58
CA PHE A 809 -5.25 2.15 7.08
C PHE A 809 -6.31 1.77 6.04
N GLY A 810 -6.63 0.48 5.94
CA GLY A 810 -7.59 -0.03 4.94
C GLY A 810 -8.93 0.70 5.00
N TRP A 811 -9.39 1.09 6.20
CA TRP A 811 -10.61 1.87 6.39
C TRP A 811 -10.64 3.20 5.60
N VAL A 812 -9.49 3.83 5.35
CA VAL A 812 -9.42 5.13 4.65
C VAL A 812 -9.94 5.02 3.21
N ASN A 813 -9.61 3.92 2.54
CA ASN A 813 -9.96 3.71 1.12
C ASN A 813 -11.06 2.66 0.94
N TYR A 814 -11.49 2.01 2.03
CA TYR A 814 -12.46 0.93 1.99
C TYR A 814 -13.73 1.33 1.25
N HIS A 815 -14.19 2.55 1.51
CA HIS A 815 -15.38 3.12 0.94
C HIS A 815 -15.32 3.22 -0.59
N ASP A 816 -14.25 3.78 -1.13
CA ASP A 816 -14.07 3.97 -2.58
C ASP A 816 -13.95 2.63 -3.31
N TYR A 817 -13.16 1.70 -2.76
CA TYR A 817 -13.04 0.34 -3.32
C TYR A 817 -14.37 -0.42 -3.28
N PHE A 818 -15.15 -0.24 -2.21
CA PHE A 818 -16.46 -0.89 -2.08
C PHE A 818 -17.47 -0.33 -3.09
N ILE A 819 -17.51 0.99 -3.31
CA ILE A 819 -18.35 1.61 -4.34
C ILE A 819 -17.99 1.08 -5.73
N ARG A 820 -16.69 1.03 -6.07
CA ARG A 820 -16.24 0.51 -7.37
C ARG A 820 -16.61 -0.96 -7.58
N MET A 821 -16.46 -1.79 -6.56
CA MET A 821 -16.82 -3.21 -6.62
C MET A 821 -18.33 -3.41 -6.73
N THR A 822 -19.14 -2.67 -5.97
CA THR A 822 -20.62 -2.78 -6.06
C THR A 822 -21.14 -2.25 -7.40
N ALA A 823 -20.50 -1.24 -7.98
CA ALA A 823 -20.76 -0.79 -9.34
C ALA A 823 -20.53 -1.91 -10.36
N ALA A 824 -19.38 -2.59 -10.27
CA ALA A 824 -19.06 -3.76 -11.09
C ALA A 824 -20.11 -4.88 -10.93
N TRP A 825 -20.52 -5.19 -9.70
CA TRP A 825 -21.60 -6.17 -9.48
C TRP A 825 -22.90 -5.76 -10.16
N LYS A 826 -23.33 -4.50 -10.04
CA LYS A 826 -24.58 -4.06 -10.69
C LYS A 826 -24.49 -4.07 -12.21
N GLN A 827 -23.28 -3.89 -12.77
CA GLN A 827 -23.05 -4.01 -14.20
C GLN A 827 -23.16 -5.47 -14.67
N ASP A 828 -22.47 -6.39 -13.99
CA ASP A 828 -22.41 -7.79 -14.41
C ASP A 828 -23.65 -8.61 -13.95
N TYR A 829 -24.35 -8.13 -12.92
CA TYR A 829 -25.56 -8.71 -12.33
C TYR A 829 -26.68 -7.65 -12.26
N PRO A 830 -27.30 -7.31 -13.41
CA PRO A 830 -28.16 -6.11 -13.52
C PRO A 830 -29.41 -6.15 -12.64
N ASN A 831 -29.92 -7.34 -12.34
CA ASN A 831 -31.17 -7.53 -11.60
C ASN A 831 -30.97 -7.72 -10.09
N ILE A 832 -29.79 -7.40 -9.54
CA ILE A 832 -29.61 -7.32 -8.08
C ILE A 832 -30.64 -6.35 -7.52
N ASN A 833 -31.48 -6.86 -6.63
CA ASN A 833 -32.50 -6.10 -5.93
C ASN A 833 -31.93 -5.45 -4.66
N HIS A 834 -31.08 -6.17 -3.92
CA HIS A 834 -30.55 -5.68 -2.64
C HIS A 834 -29.14 -6.18 -2.32
N TYR A 835 -28.38 -5.39 -1.56
CA TYR A 835 -27.06 -5.76 -1.02
C TYR A 835 -27.14 -5.94 0.50
N TYR A 836 -26.64 -7.05 1.01
CA TYR A 836 -26.61 -7.34 2.45
C TYR A 836 -25.18 -7.45 2.95
N ILE A 837 -24.80 -6.54 3.83
CA ILE A 837 -23.43 -6.34 4.29
C ILE A 837 -23.34 -6.75 5.76
N HIS A 838 -22.36 -7.57 6.10
CA HIS A 838 -21.99 -7.79 7.50
C HIS A 838 -20.99 -6.73 7.92
N GLN A 839 -21.29 -6.00 9.00
CA GLN A 839 -20.32 -5.20 9.70
C GLN A 839 -19.57 -6.10 10.68
N ILE A 840 -18.24 -6.11 10.60
CA ILE A 840 -17.37 -6.96 11.41
C ILE A 840 -17.37 -6.54 12.90
N TRP A 841 -16.82 -7.40 13.76
CA TRP A 841 -16.56 -7.07 15.17
C TRP A 841 -15.18 -6.39 15.34
N PRO A 842 -14.95 -5.63 16.44
CA PRO A 842 -13.67 -4.97 16.70
C PRO A 842 -12.53 -5.96 16.90
N GLY A 843 -11.36 -5.66 16.32
CA GLY A 843 -10.15 -6.47 16.55
C GLY A 843 -10.21 -7.88 15.96
N ALA A 844 -11.13 -8.11 15.00
CA ALA A 844 -11.19 -9.37 14.28
C ALA A 844 -9.82 -9.73 13.71
N CYS A 845 -9.48 -11.01 13.70
CA CYS A 845 -8.17 -11.51 13.24
C CYS A 845 -6.95 -10.97 14.00
N GLY A 846 -7.12 -10.55 15.26
CA GLY A 846 -6.01 -10.11 16.10
C GLY A 846 -5.47 -8.73 15.69
N SER A 847 -6.25 -7.91 14.97
CA SER A 847 -5.90 -6.52 14.72
C SER A 847 -5.81 -5.76 16.05
N ARG A 848 -4.60 -5.35 16.44
CA ARG A 848 -4.31 -4.69 17.73
C ARG A 848 -4.32 -3.17 17.66
N SER A 849 -4.50 -2.59 16.48
CA SER A 849 -4.55 -1.13 16.32
C SER A 849 -5.84 -0.57 16.92
N ILE A 850 -5.74 0.56 17.61
CA ILE A 850 -6.93 1.31 18.05
C ILE A 850 -7.79 1.81 16.88
N GLU A 851 -7.20 1.92 15.68
CA GLU A 851 -7.89 2.34 14.45
C GLU A 851 -8.77 1.25 13.83
N ASN A 852 -8.77 0.03 14.38
CA ASN A 852 -9.48 -1.11 13.80
C ASN A 852 -11.02 -0.91 13.77
N ASP A 853 -11.56 -0.08 14.67
CA ASP A 853 -12.99 0.20 14.78
C ASP A 853 -13.46 1.24 13.76
N ARG A 854 -12.57 2.08 13.22
CA ARG A 854 -12.86 3.05 12.15
C ARG A 854 -13.42 2.37 10.91
N LEU A 855 -12.97 1.14 10.60
CA LEU A 855 -13.53 0.37 9.50
C LEU A 855 -15.01 0.04 9.71
N ARG A 856 -15.39 -0.29 10.94
CA ARG A 856 -16.79 -0.59 11.28
C ARG A 856 -17.66 0.63 11.07
N GLU A 857 -17.13 1.82 11.38
CA GLU A 857 -17.81 3.08 11.10
C GLU A 857 -18.02 3.28 9.60
N GLN A 858 -17.00 3.00 8.77
CA GLN A 858 -17.16 3.03 7.30
C GLN A 858 -18.27 2.07 6.85
N GLN A 859 -18.26 0.83 7.33
CA GLN A 859 -19.28 -0.17 7.00
C GLN A 859 -20.69 0.24 7.45
N ARG A 860 -20.83 0.83 8.65
CA ARG A 860 -22.12 1.31 9.19
C ARG A 860 -22.76 2.39 8.33
N GLN A 861 -21.92 3.24 7.73
CA GLN A 861 -22.36 4.42 6.99
C GLN A 861 -22.71 4.10 5.54
N LEU A 862 -22.29 2.95 5.00
CA LEU A 862 -22.56 2.55 3.61
C LEU A 862 -24.04 2.73 3.20
N PRO A 863 -25.06 2.31 3.98
CA PRO A 863 -26.46 2.45 3.56
C PRO A 863 -26.92 3.88 3.28
N LYS A 864 -26.20 4.92 3.74
CA LYS A 864 -26.53 6.31 3.40
C LYS A 864 -26.30 6.65 1.93
N GLN A 865 -25.53 5.82 1.22
CA GLN A 865 -25.16 6.05 -0.18
C GLN A 865 -25.83 5.11 -1.17
N PHE A 866 -26.68 4.19 -0.70
CA PHE A 866 -27.33 3.19 -1.52
C PHE A 866 -28.81 3.09 -1.13
N SER A 867 -29.71 3.15 -2.12
CA SER A 867 -31.15 2.93 -1.93
C SER A 867 -31.47 1.50 -1.50
N ASN A 868 -30.68 0.53 -1.98
CA ASN A 868 -30.96 -0.90 -1.84
C ASN A 868 -29.86 -1.64 -1.07
N MET A 869 -29.49 -1.14 0.11
CA MET A 869 -28.47 -1.76 0.94
C MET A 869 -28.92 -1.88 2.39
N SER A 870 -28.49 -2.95 3.06
CA SER A 870 -28.63 -3.08 4.50
C SER A 870 -27.37 -3.64 5.12
N VAL A 871 -27.06 -3.16 6.32
CA VAL A 871 -25.94 -3.61 7.12
C VAL A 871 -26.47 -4.36 8.34
N MET A 872 -25.89 -5.52 8.62
CA MET A 872 -26.11 -6.32 9.83
C MET A 872 -24.81 -6.41 10.62
N SER A 873 -24.85 -6.10 11.91
CA SER A 873 -23.65 -6.19 12.75
C SER A 873 -23.45 -7.61 13.27
N THR A 874 -22.21 -8.11 13.25
CA THR A 874 -21.85 -9.39 13.87
C THR A 874 -21.41 -9.25 15.33
N LEU A 875 -21.50 -8.04 15.91
CA LEU A 875 -21.01 -7.74 17.26
C LEU A 875 -21.63 -8.62 18.36
N GLY A 876 -22.92 -8.98 18.23
CA GLY A 876 -23.63 -9.84 19.18
C GLY A 876 -23.58 -11.34 18.83
N ILE A 877 -22.60 -11.75 18.03
CA ILE A 877 -22.36 -13.15 17.68
C ILE A 877 -21.00 -13.52 18.23
N ARG A 878 -20.98 -14.36 19.28
CA ARG A 878 -19.73 -14.81 19.90
C ARG A 878 -18.80 -15.47 18.86
N PRO A 879 -17.59 -14.95 18.63
CA PRO A 879 -16.61 -15.59 17.78
C PRO A 879 -15.97 -16.80 18.50
N GLY A 880 -15.36 -17.71 17.75
CA GLY A 880 -14.82 -18.97 18.29
C GLY A 880 -13.40 -18.86 18.86
N GLY A 881 -12.84 -17.65 18.87
CA GLY A 881 -11.42 -17.38 19.08
C GLY A 881 -10.73 -16.90 17.80
N GLY A 882 -9.79 -15.94 17.92
CA GLY A 882 -9.02 -15.43 16.78
C GLY A 882 -9.83 -14.72 15.69
N CYS A 883 -9.93 -15.34 14.50
CA CYS A 883 -10.46 -14.75 13.25
C CYS A 883 -11.91 -15.15 12.89
N HIS A 884 -12.42 -16.28 13.36
CA HIS A 884 -13.56 -16.96 12.72
C HIS A 884 -14.68 -17.30 13.69
N HIS A 885 -15.91 -17.35 13.19
CA HIS A 885 -17.06 -17.83 13.96
C HIS A 885 -17.09 -19.37 14.05
N PRO A 886 -17.64 -19.94 15.13
CA PRO A 886 -17.95 -21.37 15.19
C PRO A 886 -19.24 -21.65 14.40
N PRO A 887 -19.60 -22.93 14.14
CA PRO A 887 -20.83 -23.30 13.44
C PRO A 887 -22.10 -22.63 13.97
N GLU A 888 -22.24 -22.50 15.28
CA GLU A 888 -23.39 -21.87 15.95
C GLU A 888 -23.45 -20.37 15.64
N GLY A 889 -22.28 -19.72 15.57
CA GLY A 889 -22.13 -18.33 15.18
C GLY A 889 -22.49 -18.10 13.71
N TYR A 890 -22.02 -18.97 12.81
CA TYR A 890 -22.42 -18.95 11.41
C TYR A 890 -23.93 -19.18 11.23
N ALA A 891 -24.52 -20.10 11.99
CA ALA A 891 -25.97 -20.29 11.99
C ALA A 891 -26.72 -19.05 12.51
N ALA A 892 -26.16 -18.36 13.51
CA ALA A 892 -26.72 -17.10 14.02
C ALA A 892 -26.67 -15.99 12.97
N MET A 893 -25.58 -15.87 12.20
CA MET A 893 -25.48 -14.93 11.07
C MET A 893 -26.62 -15.16 10.06
N ALA A 894 -26.85 -16.42 9.65
CA ALA A 894 -27.94 -16.77 8.75
C ALA A 894 -29.32 -16.39 9.30
N ARG A 895 -29.56 -16.64 10.60
CA ARG A 895 -30.82 -16.29 11.28
C ARG A 895 -31.04 -14.79 11.40
N GLN A 896 -29.99 -14.00 11.62
CA GLN A 896 -30.10 -12.53 11.68
C GLN A 896 -30.38 -11.93 10.29
N LEU A 897 -29.79 -12.51 9.24
CA LEU A 897 -29.95 -12.03 7.87
C LEU A 897 -31.31 -12.41 7.26
N PHE A 898 -31.86 -13.58 7.61
CA PHE A 898 -33.09 -14.11 7.02
C PHE A 898 -34.30 -13.15 7.06
N PRO A 899 -34.62 -12.46 8.18
CA PRO A 899 -35.69 -11.47 8.21
C PRO A 899 -35.48 -10.28 7.28
N LEU A 900 -34.23 -9.84 7.06
CA LEU A 900 -33.95 -8.77 6.10
C LEU A 900 -34.20 -9.22 4.67
N ILE A 901 -33.76 -10.44 4.33
CA ILE A 901 -34.03 -11.01 3.01
C ILE A 901 -35.53 -11.13 2.77
N ASN A 902 -36.29 -11.61 3.75
CA ASN A 902 -37.74 -11.66 3.65
C ASN A 902 -38.37 -10.27 3.42
N LYS A 903 -37.84 -9.23 4.08
CA LYS A 903 -38.34 -7.87 3.91
C LYS A 903 -38.13 -7.32 2.50
N TYR A 904 -36.91 -7.44 1.96
CA TYR A 904 -36.55 -6.74 0.72
C TYR A 904 -36.64 -7.61 -0.54
N ASN A 905 -36.51 -8.94 -0.44
CA ASN A 905 -36.64 -9.86 -1.59
C ASN A 905 -38.02 -10.55 -1.67
N TYR A 906 -38.76 -10.62 -0.57
CA TYR A 906 -40.07 -11.30 -0.52
C TYR A 906 -41.19 -10.42 0.05
N GLU A 907 -40.94 -9.11 0.22
CA GLU A 907 -41.91 -8.09 0.66
C GLU A 907 -42.63 -8.41 1.99
N VAL A 908 -42.04 -9.24 2.83
CA VAL A 908 -42.59 -9.61 4.13
C VAL A 908 -42.40 -8.45 5.11
N LYS A 909 -43.50 -7.85 5.57
CA LYS A 909 -43.46 -6.77 6.55
C LYS A 909 -43.06 -7.30 7.94
N PRO A 910 -41.92 -6.89 8.51
CA PRO A 910 -41.51 -7.37 9.83
C PRO A 910 -42.33 -6.71 10.93
N LYS A 911 -42.64 -7.47 11.99
CA LYS A 911 -43.39 -6.97 13.17
C LYS A 911 -42.55 -6.10 14.09
N THR A 912 -41.24 -6.31 14.09
CA THR A 912 -40.25 -5.56 14.87
C THR A 912 -39.15 -5.05 13.95
N SER A 913 -38.27 -4.20 14.47
CA SER A 913 -37.04 -3.92 13.73
C SER A 913 -36.23 -5.20 13.54
N VAL A 914 -35.61 -5.31 12.36
CA VAL A 914 -34.78 -6.46 11.97
C VAL A 914 -33.33 -6.06 11.76
N THR A 915 -32.99 -4.77 11.78
CA THR A 915 -31.62 -4.26 11.64
C THR A 915 -31.02 -3.90 12.99
N ALA A 916 -29.69 -3.88 13.09
CA ALA A 916 -29.01 -3.33 14.25
C ALA A 916 -29.35 -1.84 14.45
N PRO A 917 -29.50 -1.34 15.69
CA PRO A 917 -29.67 0.08 15.97
C PRO A 917 -28.58 0.94 15.35
N ASN A 918 -29.00 1.95 14.59
CA ASN A 918 -28.09 2.87 13.94
C ASN A 918 -28.22 4.27 14.53
N ILE A 919 -27.09 4.89 14.86
CA ILE A 919 -27.09 6.24 15.42
C ILE A 919 -27.36 7.28 14.33
N GLN A 920 -28.34 8.15 14.58
CA GLN A 920 -28.79 9.21 13.69
C GLN A 920 -28.15 10.56 14.05
N SER A 921 -28.08 10.89 15.33
CA SER A 921 -27.45 12.12 15.80
C SER A 921 -26.81 11.96 17.18
N VAL A 922 -25.80 12.79 17.42
CA VAL A 922 -25.13 13.00 18.71
C VAL A 922 -25.07 14.51 18.93
N SER A 923 -25.53 14.99 20.09
CA SER A 923 -25.59 16.42 20.40
C SER A 923 -25.51 16.68 21.89
N TYR A 924 -24.88 17.79 22.28
CA TYR A 924 -25.06 18.31 23.63
C TYR A 924 -26.51 18.76 23.85
N THR A 925 -27.06 18.52 25.04
CA THR A 925 -28.44 18.91 25.35
C THR A 925 -28.58 20.36 25.80
N SER A 926 -27.48 20.99 26.21
CA SER A 926 -27.46 22.37 26.68
C SER A 926 -26.16 23.08 26.32
N ALA A 927 -26.14 24.42 26.43
CA ALA A 927 -24.93 25.23 26.26
C ALA A 927 -23.84 24.94 27.31
N ARG A 928 -24.21 24.34 28.46
CA ARG A 928 -23.25 23.93 29.49
C ARG A 928 -22.43 22.70 29.08
N ARG A 929 -22.87 21.94 28.07
CA ARG A 929 -22.17 20.75 27.54
C ARG A 929 -21.83 19.70 28.60
N ASP A 930 -22.68 19.58 29.61
CA ASP A 930 -22.61 18.64 30.73
C ASP A 930 -23.41 17.35 30.48
N GLU A 931 -24.07 17.26 29.33
CA GLU A 931 -24.89 16.11 28.95
C GLU A 931 -24.92 15.94 27.42
N ILE A 932 -24.79 14.70 26.96
CA ILE A 932 -24.82 14.31 25.55
C ILE A 932 -26.02 13.40 25.29
N LYS A 933 -26.75 13.69 24.22
CA LYS A 933 -27.88 12.91 23.73
C LYS A 933 -27.52 12.18 22.45
N LEU A 934 -27.76 10.87 22.44
CA LEU A 934 -27.64 9.97 21.30
C LEU A 934 -29.06 9.59 20.84
N VAL A 935 -29.35 9.76 19.56
CA VAL A 935 -30.64 9.40 18.96
C VAL A 935 -30.44 8.28 17.94
N PHE A 936 -31.19 7.20 18.10
CA PHE A 936 -31.15 6.02 17.22
C PHE A 936 -32.32 5.97 16.24
N ASP A 937 -32.13 5.23 15.16
CA ASP A 937 -33.11 4.96 14.11
C ASP A 937 -34.27 4.05 14.53
N GLN A 938 -34.20 3.50 15.74
CA GLN A 938 -35.17 2.59 16.32
C GLN A 938 -35.12 2.62 17.85
N LYS A 939 -36.09 1.96 18.51
CA LYS A 939 -36.06 1.80 19.96
C LYS A 939 -34.86 0.92 20.33
N VAL A 940 -34.09 1.33 21.33
CA VAL A 940 -32.91 0.62 21.81
C VAL A 940 -33.17 0.06 23.21
N LYS A 941 -32.79 -1.19 23.41
CA LYS A 941 -32.61 -1.75 24.75
C LYS A 941 -31.16 -1.53 25.15
N TRP A 942 -30.94 -1.15 26.40
CA TRP A 942 -29.62 -0.83 26.93
C TRP A 942 -29.55 -1.30 28.38
N ASP A 943 -28.31 -1.41 28.87
CA ASP A 943 -27.96 -1.81 30.24
C ASP A 943 -27.00 -0.77 30.81
N GLU A 944 -27.03 -0.52 32.13
CA GLU A 944 -26.21 0.50 32.78
C GLU A 944 -24.71 0.28 32.59
N ALA A 945 -24.24 -0.97 32.46
CA ALA A 945 -22.84 -1.30 32.21
C ALA A 945 -22.33 -0.78 30.86
N VAL A 946 -23.21 -0.36 29.94
CA VAL A 946 -22.80 0.25 28.66
C VAL A 946 -22.06 1.58 28.85
N ALA A 947 -22.23 2.25 30.00
CA ALA A 947 -21.55 3.50 30.32
C ALA A 947 -20.02 3.39 30.19
N GLU A 948 -19.45 2.23 30.56
CA GLU A 948 -18.00 1.97 30.48
C GLU A 948 -17.46 1.83 29.06
N ARG A 949 -18.35 1.80 28.05
CA ARG A 949 -17.99 1.56 26.65
C ARG A 949 -17.89 2.83 25.81
N PHE A 950 -18.08 4.02 26.40
CA PHE A 950 -17.98 5.30 25.72
C PHE A 950 -16.61 5.98 25.92
N TYR A 951 -16.14 6.63 24.87
CA TYR A 951 -14.84 7.31 24.82
C TYR A 951 -14.99 8.69 24.16
N PHE A 952 -14.30 9.70 24.69
CA PHE A 952 -14.27 11.06 24.18
C PHE A 952 -12.87 11.41 23.69
N ASP A 953 -12.74 11.81 22.42
CA ASP A 953 -11.46 12.17 21.80
C ASP A 953 -10.33 11.17 22.15
N ASP A 954 -10.66 9.87 22.10
CA ASP A 954 -9.80 8.72 22.40
C ASP A 954 -9.47 8.45 23.89
N ASP A 955 -10.03 9.21 24.82
CA ASP A 955 -9.96 8.96 26.26
C ASP A 955 -11.26 8.35 26.82
N SER A 956 -11.17 7.68 27.98
CA SER A 956 -12.35 7.13 28.65
C SER A 956 -13.31 8.25 29.04
N ALA A 957 -14.59 8.12 28.69
CA ALA A 957 -15.60 9.10 29.04
C ALA A 957 -15.89 9.03 30.56
N LYS A 958 -15.63 10.12 31.28
CA LYS A 958 -16.04 10.25 32.70
C LYS A 958 -17.53 10.56 32.77
N LEU A 959 -18.35 9.52 32.91
CA LEU A 959 -19.80 9.61 33.01
C LEU A 959 -20.26 9.50 34.47
N THR A 960 -21.25 10.30 34.87
CA THR A 960 -21.93 10.17 36.16
C THR A 960 -23.17 9.29 36.08
N VAL A 961 -23.89 9.38 34.96
CA VAL A 961 -25.09 8.55 34.68
C VAL A 961 -25.16 8.31 33.18
N ALA A 962 -25.43 7.07 32.78
CA ALA A 962 -25.93 6.76 31.44
C ALA A 962 -27.37 6.26 31.59
N GLY A 963 -28.29 6.86 30.84
CA GLY A 963 -29.72 6.57 30.90
C GLY A 963 -30.32 6.50 29.51
N GLY A 964 -31.47 5.87 29.32
CA GLY A 964 -32.11 5.83 28.01
C GLY A 964 -33.56 5.40 28.04
N THR A 965 -34.36 5.98 27.14
CA THR A 965 -35.77 5.63 26.95
C THR A 965 -36.12 5.67 25.48
N GLY A 966 -36.84 4.65 24.99
CA GLY A 966 -37.26 4.58 23.61
C GLY A 966 -36.07 4.56 22.65
N ARG A 967 -35.87 5.63 21.87
CA ARG A 967 -34.83 5.75 20.82
C ARG A 967 -33.62 6.57 21.28
N THR A 968 -33.58 6.96 22.54
CA THR A 968 -32.61 7.93 23.05
C THR A 968 -31.80 7.33 24.18
N ILE A 969 -30.48 7.54 24.13
CA ILE A 969 -29.55 7.36 25.24
C ILE A 969 -29.00 8.74 25.60
N THR A 970 -28.96 9.05 26.89
CA THR A 970 -28.43 10.28 27.47
C THR A 970 -27.23 9.92 28.32
N LEU A 971 -26.11 10.61 28.10
CA LEU A 971 -24.86 10.46 28.83
C LEU A 971 -24.64 11.73 29.64
N LYS A 972 -24.79 11.65 30.95
CA LYS A 972 -24.49 12.74 31.87
C LYS A 972 -23.01 12.73 32.20
N LEU A 973 -22.34 13.84 31.97
CA LEU A 973 -20.89 13.96 32.12
C LEU A 973 -20.53 14.32 33.56
N ALA A 974 -19.35 13.92 34.03
CA ALA A 974 -18.85 14.35 35.33
C ALA A 974 -18.51 15.85 35.36
N GLU A 975 -18.09 16.39 34.21
CA GLU A 975 -17.77 17.79 33.99
C GLU A 975 -18.13 18.20 32.56
N PRO A 976 -18.40 19.50 32.28
CA PRO A 976 -18.57 20.02 30.93
C PRO A 976 -17.46 19.58 29.97
N SER A 977 -17.82 19.12 28.78
CA SER A 977 -16.85 18.68 27.77
C SER A 977 -16.90 19.54 26.51
N ALA A 978 -15.71 19.76 25.93
CA ALA A 978 -15.57 20.33 24.60
C ALA A 978 -15.22 19.27 23.54
N THR A 979 -15.44 17.99 23.86
CA THR A 979 -15.11 16.87 22.98
C THR A 979 -15.75 17.02 21.61
N LYS A 980 -14.99 16.63 20.59
CA LYS A 980 -15.46 16.66 19.20
C LYS A 980 -15.90 15.27 18.72
N ASN A 981 -15.38 14.21 19.33
CA ASN A 981 -15.66 12.84 18.93
C ASN A 981 -16.19 11.99 20.09
N LEU A 982 -17.16 11.15 19.78
CA LEU A 982 -17.68 10.11 20.66
C LEU A 982 -17.50 8.76 19.97
N THR A 983 -16.77 7.86 20.63
CA THR A 983 -16.58 6.47 20.18
C THR A 983 -17.27 5.52 21.16
N TYR A 984 -17.85 4.43 20.64
CA TYR A 984 -18.40 3.35 21.45
C TYR A 984 -17.94 2.00 20.90
N VAL A 985 -17.74 1.02 21.79
CA VAL A 985 -17.27 -0.34 21.41
C VAL A 985 -15.90 -0.28 20.69
N ARG A 986 -14.94 0.32 21.39
CA ARG A 986 -13.58 0.61 20.89
C ARG A 986 -12.74 -0.66 20.69
N GLY A 987 -11.96 -0.66 19.61
CA GLY A 987 -10.92 -1.65 19.35
C GLY A 987 -9.93 -1.82 20.50
N GLY A 988 -9.52 -3.06 20.79
CA GLY A 988 -8.55 -3.37 21.86
C GLY A 988 -9.11 -3.34 23.29
N LYS A 989 -10.36 -2.89 23.47
CA LYS A 989 -11.08 -2.92 24.76
C LYS A 989 -12.28 -3.87 24.75
N TRP A 990 -12.92 -4.05 23.60
CA TRP A 990 -13.97 -5.06 23.44
C TRP A 990 -13.41 -6.49 23.57
N ARG A 991 -14.10 -7.35 24.32
CA ARG A 991 -13.74 -8.77 24.53
C ARG A 991 -14.78 -9.67 23.88
N GLN A 992 -14.35 -10.88 23.50
CA GLN A 992 -15.26 -11.86 22.90
C GLN A 992 -16.39 -12.30 23.83
N ASP A 993 -16.18 -12.23 25.15
CA ASP A 993 -17.21 -12.52 26.16
C ASP A 993 -18.26 -11.42 26.30
N ASP A 994 -18.02 -10.25 25.68
CA ASP A 994 -18.97 -9.15 25.63
C ASP A 994 -20.02 -9.31 24.50
N ALA A 995 -19.90 -10.37 23.69
CA ALA A 995 -20.80 -10.75 22.60
C ALA A 995 -21.91 -11.67 23.09
#